data_AF-A0AAJ5YPA1-F1
#
_entry.id   AF-A0AAJ5YPA1-F1
#
_cell.length_a   1.000
_cell.length_b   1.000
_cell.length_c   1.000
_cell.angle_alpha   90.00
_cell.angle_beta   90.00
_cell.angle_gamma   90.00
#
_symmetry.space_group_name_H-M   'P 1'
#
loop_
_entity.id
_entity.type
_entity.pdbx_description
1 polymer ?
#
loop_
_entity_poly.entity_id
_entity_poly.type
_entity_poly.pdbx_seq_one_letter_code
_entity_poly.pdbx_strand_id
1 'polypeptide(L)'
;MPKSRRDWGARQARHDPLRRTTPIVSEVKAEVVPVLGKLPESAGETIPPGEQVWALASISSLLEDENADRNRRMLLSKNVIKRIIFALESNTDLEIRREASGALRNLCVNGDTDVLGEIANKGGIEAVLNCLRWATMGLQNQQKQLERAQAPLREARERLLSKPMDQMNRKERRQAAKLQAGTIPDTLKAQTDFAPDPASIVEVHEWAADVPQQLLAMEPAAATCLVETCENLVVILGCVSETSEKLLVRVVRWDWHCGNNHGANTSTSPFAGEALAAWLCEAIAVGTAPEGPYAGALQHLATSSANTLCALCDDTSYGLAKALVGLPSDMPSSKKARRADRSLQALPTPSELLAKRTHGSSRLTKLAQAVQLVPMDGEAHVNAALGVITSGALCNILQSIVSDPEIEESIVINGYGPLQGFAERELLPRLTHILSLVDTSQIIRGHSQDALYTCELSLEIITELVSMLGVETTAEDHLCISGLPIKRQSDDEADFEMLEDQSNTSESSDRKNTGSDEVSEENHGLDHWIFAQLLQSALLPVLLKLASPTQESELDTSEAYKRRAVEVRAMAAVNNLLLRLALFAPPPPSQWPSDESTLECITAWRTWVGTSHLEGKQLIVTPTYRILQETWNRVFAIASHWASVPSVVDADSCVSGAWTTAAKADTGTSLARDGIAMVNTCIGGLWSIARILEGQLPLISEGQPAPYVTALQAAYQSARIVDVRVKCVGTLAVLARSQVECADSNPVATAYQAMYLSLGSLLVDVIETSSHDPDQAELLVVAINGVIDTYANELAPWNFVYEDGNFQTRLSGLITPITRVIKRMDKSNDVSLYTAAKEALDNLKGFLEYRTHIGGFP
;
A
#
# COMPACT_ATOMS: atom_id res chain seq x y z
N MET A 1 -2.74 7.58 -22.07
CA MET A 1 -1.61 8.12 -21.27
C MET A 1 -0.39 7.25 -21.51
N PRO A 2 0.86 7.75 -21.49
CA PRO A 2 1.94 6.90 -21.02
C PRO A 2 1.48 6.38 -19.66
N LYS A 3 1.32 5.06 -19.54
CA LYS A 3 0.88 4.39 -18.31
C LYS A 3 1.56 5.10 -17.15
N SER A 4 0.81 5.54 -16.13
CA SER A 4 1.41 6.09 -14.93
C SER A 4 2.55 5.16 -14.57
N ARG A 5 3.77 5.67 -14.69
CA ARG A 5 4.97 4.89 -14.52
C ARG A 5 4.86 4.40 -13.08
N ARG A 6 4.47 3.14 -12.89
CA ARG A 6 4.85 2.46 -11.66
C ARG A 6 6.36 2.46 -11.77
N ASP A 7 7.02 3.36 -11.05
CA ASP A 7 8.47 3.35 -10.91
C ASP A 7 8.81 2.05 -10.16
N TRP A 8 8.82 0.92 -10.86
CA TRP A 8 9.33 -0.36 -10.37
C TRP A 8 10.87 -0.33 -10.20
N GLY A 9 11.49 0.85 -10.16
CA GLY A 9 12.93 1.04 -10.29
C GLY A 9 13.64 1.62 -9.07
N ALA A 10 12.93 2.14 -8.08
CA ALA A 10 13.55 2.60 -6.85
C ALA A 10 12.58 2.38 -5.69
N ARG A 11 12.80 1.29 -4.93
CA ARG A 11 12.24 1.14 -3.59
C ARG A 11 12.62 2.40 -2.81
N GLN A 12 11.69 3.34 -2.65
CA GLN A 12 11.88 4.40 -1.66
C GLN A 12 11.87 3.70 -0.32
N ALA A 13 12.99 3.76 0.41
CA ALA A 13 13.04 3.25 1.77
C ALA A 13 11.88 3.87 2.54
N ARG A 14 10.95 3.04 3.04
CA ARG A 14 9.95 3.48 4.01
C ARG A 14 10.69 4.19 5.13
N HIS A 15 10.22 5.36 5.52
CA HIS A 15 10.89 6.20 6.51
C HIS A 15 11.04 5.42 7.82
N ASP A 16 12.27 5.06 8.19
CA ASP A 16 12.58 4.42 9.47
C ASP A 16 12.37 5.42 10.62
N PRO A 17 11.35 5.25 11.47
CA PRO A 17 11.07 6.16 12.58
C PRO A 17 12.13 6.11 13.70
N LEU A 18 13.09 5.19 13.65
CA LEU A 18 14.20 5.06 14.60
C LEU A 18 15.45 5.87 14.19
N ARG A 19 15.45 6.47 12.99
CA ARG A 19 16.59 7.24 12.48
C ARG A 19 16.70 8.61 13.16
N ARG A 20 17.66 8.76 14.08
CA ARG A 20 18.09 10.07 14.60
C ARG A 20 19.23 10.62 13.74
N THR A 21 19.14 11.88 13.32
CA THR A 21 20.20 12.60 12.61
C THR A 21 20.97 13.51 13.56
N THR A 22 22.30 13.38 13.61
CA THR A 22 23.19 14.33 14.34
C THR A 22 24.46 14.65 13.53
N PRO A 23 25.04 15.87 13.72
CA PRO A 23 26.13 16.38 12.90
C PRO A 23 27.53 15.95 13.40
N ILE A 24 28.50 15.95 12.47
CA ILE A 24 29.85 15.38 12.60
C ILE A 24 30.87 16.37 13.17
N VAL A 25 31.64 15.99 14.23
CA VAL A 25 33.04 16.43 14.51
C VAL A 25 33.85 15.34 15.29
N SER A 26 35.16 15.25 14.99
CA SER A 26 36.33 14.46 15.51
C SER A 26 36.32 13.93 16.96
N GLU A 27 37.04 12.89 17.43
CA GLU A 27 38.38 12.31 17.13
C GLU A 27 38.48 10.86 17.71
N VAL A 28 39.62 10.15 17.62
CA VAL A 28 39.75 8.67 17.84
C VAL A 28 40.09 8.26 19.28
N LYS A 29 39.35 7.30 19.87
CA LYS A 29 39.87 6.43 20.96
C LYS A 29 39.67 4.94 20.68
N ALA A 30 40.71 4.17 20.99
CA ALA A 30 40.90 2.76 20.73
C ALA A 30 40.29 1.84 21.82
N GLU A 31 39.04 2.08 22.22
CA GLU A 31 38.40 1.36 23.35
C GLU A 31 37.58 0.10 22.95
N VAL A 32 37.43 -0.21 21.65
CA VAL A 32 36.51 -1.29 21.19
C VAL A 32 37.16 -2.68 21.10
N VAL A 33 38.48 -2.78 21.13
CA VAL A 33 39.21 -4.07 21.00
C VAL A 33 38.99 -5.04 22.19
N PRO A 34 38.92 -4.59 23.47
CA PRO A 34 38.72 -5.49 24.61
C PRO A 34 37.34 -6.19 24.62
N VAL A 35 36.29 -5.52 24.12
CA VAL A 35 34.92 -6.03 24.13
C VAL A 35 34.78 -7.26 23.24
N LEU A 36 35.38 -7.24 22.05
CA LEU A 36 35.32 -8.38 21.12
C LEU A 36 36.07 -9.62 21.62
N GLY A 37 37.09 -9.43 22.47
CA GLY A 37 37.80 -10.54 23.13
C GLY A 37 36.98 -11.29 24.18
N LYS A 38 35.80 -10.76 24.52
CA LYS A 38 34.81 -11.40 25.39
C LYS A 38 33.70 -12.10 24.61
N LEU A 39 33.89 -12.29 23.31
CA LEU A 39 33.02 -13.11 22.46
C LEU A 39 33.81 -14.23 21.79
N PRO A 40 33.27 -15.46 21.78
CA PRO A 40 33.97 -16.59 21.21
C PRO A 40 34.16 -16.41 19.70
N GLU A 41 35.34 -16.75 19.21
CA GLU A 41 35.67 -16.69 17.77
C GLU A 41 35.45 -18.03 17.06
N SER A 42 35.47 -19.14 17.82
CA SER A 42 35.30 -20.49 17.30
C SER A 42 34.77 -21.47 18.36
N ALA A 43 34.26 -22.62 17.90
CA ALA A 43 33.80 -23.69 18.77
C ALA A 43 34.97 -24.26 19.61
N GLY A 44 34.93 -24.01 20.93
CA GLY A 44 35.94 -24.49 21.88
C GLY A 44 36.36 -23.47 22.94
N GLU A 45 36.04 -22.19 22.74
CA GLU A 45 36.30 -21.13 23.73
C GLU A 45 35.15 -21.02 24.74
N THR A 46 35.43 -21.30 26.02
CA THR A 46 34.46 -21.14 27.10
C THR A 46 34.61 -19.78 27.77
N ILE A 47 33.77 -18.83 27.36
CA ILE A 47 33.68 -17.50 27.96
C ILE A 47 32.47 -17.48 28.91
N PRO A 48 32.59 -16.95 30.14
CA PRO A 48 31.47 -16.87 31.07
C PRO A 48 30.25 -16.15 30.45
N PRO A 49 29.01 -16.65 30.66
CA PRO A 49 27.80 -16.03 30.10
C PRO A 49 27.70 -14.52 30.34
N GLY A 50 27.95 -14.07 31.56
CA GLY A 50 27.89 -12.64 31.91
C GLY A 50 28.89 -11.75 31.17
N GLU A 51 30.07 -12.28 30.78
CA GLU A 51 31.02 -11.52 29.96
C GLU A 51 30.55 -11.41 28.51
N GLN A 52 29.90 -12.45 27.98
CA GLN A 52 29.31 -12.43 26.64
C GLN A 52 28.12 -11.45 26.57
N VAL A 53 27.22 -11.50 27.56
CA VAL A 53 26.08 -10.56 27.68
C VAL A 53 26.57 -9.13 27.72
N TRP A 54 27.53 -8.82 28.59
CA TRP A 54 28.12 -7.47 28.67
C TRP A 54 28.75 -7.03 27.34
N ALA A 55 29.44 -7.93 26.65
CA ALA A 55 30.09 -7.61 25.39
C ALA A 55 29.07 -7.31 24.27
N LEU A 56 28.02 -8.13 24.14
CA LEU A 56 26.96 -7.94 23.16
C LEU A 56 26.14 -6.67 23.44
N ALA A 57 25.80 -6.42 24.71
CA ALA A 57 25.13 -5.18 25.12
C ALA A 57 25.97 -3.95 24.78
N SER A 58 27.28 -4.01 25.06
CA SER A 58 28.22 -2.93 24.71
C SER A 58 28.32 -2.69 23.21
N ILE A 59 28.33 -3.76 22.40
CA ILE A 59 28.29 -3.66 20.94
C ILE A 59 26.99 -3.01 20.48
N SER A 60 25.85 -3.41 21.06
CA SER A 60 24.55 -2.84 20.76
C SER A 60 24.53 -1.33 21.00
N SER A 61 25.01 -0.87 22.16
CA SER A 61 25.13 0.56 22.47
C SER A 61 26.08 1.31 21.54
N LEU A 62 27.20 0.70 21.14
CA LEU A 62 28.15 1.31 20.19
C LEU A 62 27.56 1.51 18.79
N LEU A 63 26.58 0.68 18.41
CA LEU A 63 25.88 0.75 17.13
C LEU A 63 24.75 1.79 17.10
N GLU A 64 24.36 2.32 18.27
CA GLU A 64 23.32 3.33 18.45
C GLU A 64 23.88 4.72 18.84
N ASP A 65 25.16 4.79 19.20
CA ASP A 65 25.86 6.02 19.58
C ASP A 65 25.94 7.05 18.43
N GLU A 66 26.22 8.32 18.74
CA GLU A 66 26.41 9.41 17.76
C GLU A 66 27.49 9.08 16.71
N ASN A 67 28.44 8.22 17.08
CA ASN A 67 29.51 7.72 16.20
C ASN A 67 29.18 6.36 15.54
N ALA A 68 27.91 5.95 15.49
CA ALA A 68 27.46 4.62 15.04
C ALA A 68 28.09 4.17 13.71
N ASP A 69 28.11 5.02 12.67
CA ASP A 69 28.66 4.65 11.35
C ASP A 69 30.17 4.37 11.38
N ARG A 70 30.87 5.05 12.28
CA ARG A 70 32.31 4.86 12.50
C ARG A 70 32.57 3.59 13.31
N ASN A 71 31.82 3.41 14.41
CA ASN A 71 31.90 2.21 15.26
C ASN A 71 31.54 0.95 14.46
N ARG A 72 30.49 1.01 13.63
CA ARG A 72 30.06 -0.06 12.74
C ARG A 72 31.19 -0.50 11.81
N ARG A 73 31.81 0.43 11.07
CA ARG A 73 32.95 0.12 10.18
C ARG A 73 34.10 -0.57 10.90
N MET A 74 34.41 -0.11 12.12
CA MET A 74 35.46 -0.72 12.94
C MET A 74 35.08 -2.14 13.40
N LEU A 75 33.86 -2.34 13.90
CA LEU A 75 33.36 -3.65 14.34
C LEU A 75 33.32 -4.65 13.17
N LEU A 76 32.86 -4.22 11.99
CA LEU A 76 32.84 -5.02 10.77
C LEU A 76 34.26 -5.46 10.37
N SER A 77 35.26 -4.57 10.47
CA SER A 77 36.68 -4.90 10.21
C SER A 77 37.25 -5.99 11.13
N LYS A 78 36.59 -6.24 12.27
CA LYS A 78 36.97 -7.25 13.27
C LYS A 78 36.03 -8.47 13.27
N ASN A 79 35.31 -8.67 12.17
CA ASN A 79 34.46 -9.85 11.95
C ASN A 79 33.35 -10.01 13.01
N VAL A 80 32.82 -8.90 13.53
CA VAL A 80 31.78 -8.91 14.57
C VAL A 80 30.55 -9.75 14.18
N ILE A 81 30.15 -9.72 12.91
CA ILE A 81 28.97 -10.43 12.40
C ILE A 81 29.08 -11.94 12.70
N LYS A 82 30.25 -12.54 12.43
CA LYS A 82 30.43 -13.99 12.65
C LYS A 82 30.37 -14.35 14.13
N ARG A 83 30.91 -13.49 15.02
CA ARG A 83 30.88 -13.69 16.47
C ARG A 83 29.45 -13.58 17.02
N ILE A 84 28.67 -12.61 16.54
CA ILE A 84 27.26 -12.44 16.91
C ILE A 84 26.43 -13.64 16.43
N ILE A 85 26.58 -14.06 15.17
CA ILE A 85 25.88 -15.24 14.63
C ILE A 85 26.22 -16.49 15.44
N PHE A 86 27.49 -16.69 15.77
CA PHE A 86 27.91 -17.81 16.59
C PHE A 86 27.26 -17.77 17.98
N ALA A 87 27.28 -16.61 18.66
CA ALA A 87 26.64 -16.45 19.97
C ALA A 87 25.13 -16.75 19.94
N LEU A 88 24.45 -16.38 18.85
CA LEU A 88 23.03 -16.66 18.61
C LEU A 88 22.74 -18.16 18.42
N GLU A 89 23.61 -18.88 17.70
CA GLU A 89 23.41 -20.31 17.40
C GLU A 89 23.84 -21.23 18.54
N SER A 90 24.99 -20.97 19.17
CA SER A 90 25.68 -21.94 20.04
C SER A 90 25.21 -21.96 21.49
N ASN A 91 24.56 -20.90 21.98
CA ASN A 91 24.18 -20.77 23.39
C ASN A 91 22.71 -21.12 23.60
N THR A 92 22.33 -21.75 24.71
CA THR A 92 20.91 -21.95 25.10
C THR A 92 20.42 -20.90 26.10
N ASP A 93 21.33 -20.06 26.59
CA ASP A 93 21.04 -18.94 27.50
C ASP A 93 20.24 -17.85 26.77
N LEU A 94 19.07 -17.51 27.31
CA LEU A 94 18.16 -16.52 26.74
C LEU A 94 18.71 -15.10 26.79
N GLU A 95 19.51 -14.75 27.80
CA GLU A 95 20.12 -13.42 27.90
C GLU A 95 21.16 -13.22 26.80
N ILE A 96 21.99 -14.24 26.53
CA ILE A 96 22.98 -14.19 25.44
C ILE A 96 22.27 -14.09 24.09
N ARG A 97 21.22 -14.90 23.84
CA ARG A 97 20.46 -14.84 22.57
C ARG A 97 19.75 -13.52 22.39
N ARG A 98 19.19 -12.93 23.46
CA ARG A 98 18.59 -11.60 23.42
C ARG A 98 19.61 -10.55 22.99
N GLU A 99 20.75 -10.48 23.67
CA GLU A 99 21.78 -9.48 23.34
C GLU A 99 22.39 -9.70 21.95
N ALA A 100 22.59 -10.96 21.54
CA ALA A 100 23.10 -11.29 20.22
C ALA A 100 22.12 -10.88 19.12
N SER A 101 20.84 -11.20 19.28
CA SER A 101 19.80 -10.80 18.34
C SER A 101 19.62 -9.28 18.30
N GLY A 102 19.69 -8.58 19.43
CA GLY A 102 19.63 -7.11 19.50
C GLY A 102 20.80 -6.43 18.79
N ALA A 103 22.03 -6.89 19.03
CA ALA A 103 23.21 -6.38 18.33
C ALA A 103 23.14 -6.65 16.82
N LEU A 104 22.61 -7.80 16.40
CA LEU A 104 22.41 -8.12 14.99
C LEU A 104 21.30 -7.26 14.35
N ARG A 105 20.19 -7.02 15.05
CA ARG A 105 19.12 -6.11 14.64
C ARG A 105 19.67 -4.72 14.35
N ASN A 106 20.49 -4.18 15.24
CA ASN A 106 21.06 -2.84 15.06
C ASN A 106 22.02 -2.76 13.87
N LEU A 107 22.71 -3.86 13.52
CA LEU A 107 23.49 -3.94 12.28
C LEU A 107 22.59 -3.99 11.03
N CYS A 108 21.40 -4.58 11.11
CA CYS A 108 20.45 -4.64 10.01
C CYS A 108 19.71 -3.31 9.80
N VAL A 109 19.16 -2.72 10.87
CA VAL A 109 18.39 -1.47 10.82
C VAL A 109 19.26 -0.30 10.38
N ASN A 110 20.48 -0.20 10.92
CA ASN A 110 21.39 0.89 10.59
C ASN A 110 22.35 0.54 9.43
N GLY A 111 22.33 -0.68 8.92
CA GLY A 111 23.23 -1.18 7.88
C GLY A 111 22.85 -0.68 6.49
N ASP A 112 23.85 -0.57 5.60
CA ASP A 112 23.57 -0.44 4.16
C ASP A 112 23.38 -1.82 3.52
N THR A 113 23.01 -1.83 2.24
CA THR A 113 22.78 -3.06 1.45
C THR A 113 23.95 -4.04 1.51
N ASP A 114 25.18 -3.54 1.65
CA ASP A 114 26.39 -4.35 1.67
C ASP A 114 26.53 -5.09 3.01
N VAL A 115 26.24 -4.42 4.13
CA VAL A 115 26.22 -5.06 5.47
C VAL A 115 25.21 -6.20 5.53
N LEU A 116 23.98 -5.97 5.04
CA LEU A 116 22.94 -7.01 4.99
C LEU A 116 23.34 -8.18 4.08
N GLY A 117 23.99 -7.89 2.95
CA GLY A 117 24.59 -8.90 2.08
C GLY A 117 25.68 -9.72 2.79
N GLU A 118 26.55 -9.08 3.59
CA GLU A 118 27.59 -9.74 4.38
C GLU A 118 26.99 -10.66 5.46
N ILE A 119 25.96 -10.19 6.18
CA ILE A 119 25.21 -10.98 7.17
C ILE A 119 24.65 -12.25 6.51
N ALA A 120 23.99 -12.10 5.36
CA ALA A 120 23.45 -13.23 4.61
C ALA A 120 24.56 -14.20 4.15
N ASN A 121 25.69 -13.70 3.65
CA ASN A 121 26.81 -14.53 3.20
C ASN A 121 27.45 -15.33 4.34
N LYS A 122 27.38 -14.82 5.57
CA LYS A 122 27.89 -15.49 6.78
C LYS A 122 26.88 -16.44 7.44
N GLY A 123 25.73 -16.68 6.81
CA GLY A 123 24.70 -17.59 7.31
C GLY A 123 23.73 -16.95 8.32
N GLY A 124 23.68 -15.61 8.40
CA GLY A 124 22.84 -14.92 9.38
C GLY A 124 21.35 -15.18 9.20
N ILE A 125 20.87 -15.38 7.97
CA ILE A 125 19.46 -15.68 7.68
C ILE A 125 19.07 -17.03 8.29
N GLU A 126 19.88 -18.06 8.03
CA GLU A 126 19.66 -19.40 8.58
C GLU A 126 19.74 -19.37 10.11
N ALA A 127 20.73 -18.68 10.67
CA ALA A 127 20.88 -18.56 12.12
C ALA A 127 19.64 -17.92 12.78
N VAL A 128 19.12 -16.85 12.18
CA VAL A 128 17.91 -16.15 12.64
C VAL A 128 16.69 -17.07 12.60
N LEU A 129 16.47 -17.75 11.47
CA LEU A 129 15.32 -18.67 11.31
C LEU A 129 15.41 -19.89 12.22
N ASN A 130 16.60 -20.47 12.42
CA ASN A 130 16.79 -21.55 13.38
C ASN A 130 16.55 -21.08 14.81
N CYS A 131 16.98 -19.88 15.18
CA CYS A 131 16.73 -19.32 16.51
C CYS A 131 15.23 -19.07 16.73
N LEU A 132 14.52 -18.60 15.72
CA LEU A 132 13.07 -18.39 15.78
C LEU A 132 12.30 -19.72 15.92
N ARG A 133 12.72 -20.73 15.16
CA ARG A 133 12.23 -22.11 15.29
C ARG A 133 12.48 -22.67 16.69
N TRP A 134 13.69 -22.48 17.23
CA TRP A 134 14.06 -22.90 18.58
C TRP A 134 13.18 -22.24 19.66
N ALA A 135 12.95 -20.92 19.55
CA ALA A 135 12.09 -20.18 20.47
C ALA A 135 10.66 -20.74 20.48
N THR A 136 10.10 -20.98 19.29
CA THR A 136 8.77 -21.61 19.12
C THR A 136 8.68 -22.97 19.80
N MET A 137 9.66 -23.84 19.56
CA MET A 137 9.69 -25.19 20.15
C MET A 137 9.76 -25.14 21.67
N GLY A 138 10.50 -24.19 22.23
CA GLY A 138 10.64 -24.10 23.67
C GLY A 138 9.38 -23.55 24.35
N LEU A 139 8.66 -22.61 23.73
CA LEU A 139 7.32 -22.20 24.18
C LEU A 139 6.39 -23.43 24.26
N GLN A 140 6.32 -24.21 23.18
CA GLN A 140 5.45 -25.39 23.08
C GLN A 140 5.81 -26.52 24.05
N ASN A 141 7.10 -26.74 24.29
CA ASN A 141 7.57 -27.84 25.12
C ASN A 141 7.59 -27.50 26.61
N GLN A 142 7.56 -26.21 27.00
CA GLN A 142 7.63 -25.82 28.40
C GLN A 142 6.45 -26.34 29.23
N GLN A 143 5.23 -26.30 28.69
CA GLN A 143 4.05 -26.87 29.33
C GLN A 143 4.24 -28.38 29.58
N LYS A 144 4.69 -29.12 28.56
CA LYS A 144 4.95 -30.57 28.63
C LYS A 144 6.09 -30.88 29.61
N GLN A 145 7.12 -30.04 29.68
CA GLN A 145 8.23 -30.19 30.62
C GLN A 145 7.81 -29.90 32.05
N LEU A 146 6.99 -28.87 32.29
CA LEU A 146 6.40 -28.57 33.59
C LEU A 146 5.50 -29.71 34.07
N GLU A 147 4.64 -30.25 33.20
CA GLU A 147 3.79 -31.40 33.51
C GLU A 147 4.62 -32.65 33.83
N ARG A 148 5.66 -32.95 33.04
CA ARG A 148 6.59 -34.07 33.30
C ARG A 148 7.38 -33.88 34.60
N ALA A 149 7.83 -32.67 34.90
CA ALA A 149 8.55 -32.35 36.14
C ALA A 149 7.62 -32.44 37.36
N GLN A 150 6.35 -32.07 37.20
CA GLN A 150 5.34 -32.13 38.26
C GLN A 150 4.71 -33.51 38.44
N ALA A 151 4.69 -34.38 37.42
CA ALA A 151 4.10 -35.73 37.47
C ALA A 151 4.66 -36.60 38.62
N PRO A 152 5.99 -36.80 38.79
CA PRO A 152 6.52 -37.60 39.89
C PRO A 152 6.24 -36.97 41.26
N LEU A 153 6.08 -35.64 41.31
CA LEU A 153 5.76 -34.89 42.53
C LEU A 153 4.29 -35.05 42.92
N ARG A 154 3.37 -35.08 41.94
CA ARG A 154 1.95 -35.40 42.14
C ARG A 154 1.79 -36.85 42.58
N GLU A 155 2.47 -37.79 41.93
CA GLU A 155 2.48 -39.20 42.35
C GLU A 155 3.05 -39.39 43.77
N ALA A 156 4.14 -38.70 44.11
CA ALA A 156 4.72 -38.76 45.46
C ALA A 156 3.76 -38.18 46.51
N ARG A 157 3.05 -37.09 46.19
CA ARG A 157 2.01 -36.49 47.03
C ARG A 157 0.83 -37.44 47.24
N GLU A 158 0.33 -38.06 46.17
CA GLU A 158 -0.76 -39.03 46.24
C GLU A 158 -0.35 -40.29 47.02
N ARG A 159 0.88 -40.79 46.83
CA ARG A 159 1.44 -41.92 47.60
C ARG A 159 1.60 -41.58 49.08
N LEU A 160 1.99 -40.35 49.42
CA LEU A 160 2.09 -39.90 50.81
C LEU A 160 0.72 -39.69 51.47
N LEU A 161 -0.29 -39.22 50.73
CA LEU A 161 -1.65 -39.01 51.24
C LEU A 161 -2.49 -40.30 51.33
N SER A 162 -2.16 -41.33 50.55
CA SER A 162 -2.83 -42.64 50.55
C SER A 162 -2.29 -43.62 51.60
N LYS A 163 -1.11 -43.36 52.18
CA LYS A 163 -0.59 -44.17 53.30
C LYS A 163 -1.41 -43.92 54.58
N PRO A 164 -1.87 -44.94 55.31
CA PRO A 164 -2.48 -44.76 56.62
C PRO A 164 -1.49 -44.11 57.62
N MET A 165 -1.96 -43.15 58.42
CA MET A 165 -1.12 -42.39 59.37
C MET A 165 -0.28 -43.28 60.30
N ASP A 166 -0.80 -44.45 60.68
CA ASP A 166 -0.13 -45.40 61.57
C ASP A 166 1.15 -46.00 60.96
N GLN A 167 1.24 -46.05 59.62
CA GLN A 167 2.38 -46.60 58.88
C GLN A 167 3.41 -45.53 58.45
N MET A 168 3.09 -44.24 58.62
CA MET A 168 4.02 -43.16 58.27
C MET A 168 5.09 -42.96 59.33
N ASN A 169 6.34 -42.78 58.91
CA ASN A 169 7.42 -42.42 59.82
C ASN A 169 7.27 -40.95 60.32
N ARG A 170 8.00 -40.56 61.37
CA ARG A 170 7.89 -39.21 61.99
C ARG A 170 8.19 -38.06 61.01
N LYS A 171 9.00 -38.28 59.97
CA LYS A 171 9.29 -37.28 58.92
C LYS A 171 8.17 -37.22 57.88
N GLU A 172 7.65 -38.37 57.45
CA GLU A 172 6.50 -38.49 56.52
C GLU A 172 5.24 -37.86 57.12
N ARG A 173 4.95 -38.08 58.41
CA ARG A 173 3.81 -37.43 59.10
C ARG A 173 3.92 -35.89 59.11
N ARG A 174 5.14 -35.36 59.27
CA ARG A 174 5.40 -33.91 59.23
C ARG A 174 5.27 -33.34 57.82
N GLN A 175 5.65 -34.11 56.81
CA GLN A 175 5.49 -33.71 55.40
C GLN A 175 4.03 -33.81 54.95
N ALA A 176 3.30 -34.86 55.31
CA ALA A 176 1.87 -35.01 55.06
C ALA A 176 1.06 -33.90 55.74
N ALA A 177 1.37 -33.55 56.99
CA ALA A 177 0.73 -32.43 57.69
C ALA A 177 1.02 -31.06 57.04
N LYS A 178 2.26 -30.82 56.55
CA LYS A 178 2.61 -29.60 55.80
C LYS A 178 1.90 -29.51 54.45
N LEU A 179 1.74 -30.64 53.76
CA LEU A 179 1.02 -30.74 52.49
C LEU A 179 -0.50 -30.57 52.67
N GLN A 180 -1.08 -31.07 53.77
CA GLN A 180 -2.48 -30.83 54.14
C GLN A 180 -2.73 -29.37 54.57
N ALA A 181 -1.73 -28.69 55.12
CA ALA A 181 -1.75 -27.27 55.47
C ALA A 181 -1.39 -26.33 54.28
N GLY A 182 -1.22 -26.87 53.06
CA GLY A 182 -1.01 -26.08 51.85
C GLY A 182 0.39 -25.49 51.65
N THR A 183 1.40 -25.89 52.43
CA THR A 183 2.76 -25.32 52.31
C THR A 183 3.67 -26.18 51.41
N ILE A 184 4.18 -25.60 50.32
CA ILE A 184 5.01 -26.25 49.28
C ILE A 184 6.51 -26.06 49.60
N PRO A 185 7.37 -27.11 49.61
CA PRO A 185 8.83 -26.98 49.78
C PRO A 185 9.58 -26.28 48.63
N ASP A 186 10.59 -25.46 48.93
CA ASP A 186 11.39 -24.67 47.96
C ASP A 186 12.20 -25.49 46.93
N THR A 187 12.42 -26.78 47.14
CA THR A 187 13.14 -27.66 46.18
C THR A 187 12.30 -28.05 44.96
N LEU A 188 11.13 -27.41 44.77
CA LEU A 188 10.14 -27.71 43.73
C LEU A 188 10.15 -26.70 42.56
N LYS A 189 11.11 -25.77 42.51
CA LYS A 189 11.31 -24.90 41.35
C LYS A 189 12.01 -25.69 40.24
N ALA A 190 11.36 -25.85 39.10
CA ALA A 190 11.94 -26.48 37.91
C ALA A 190 13.19 -25.71 37.47
N GLN A 191 14.27 -26.42 37.13
CA GLN A 191 15.48 -25.81 36.57
C GLN A 191 15.17 -25.21 35.20
N THR A 192 15.78 -24.05 34.93
CA THR A 192 15.54 -23.12 33.83
C THR A 192 16.21 -23.51 32.50
N ASP A 193 16.51 -24.79 32.28
CA ASP A 193 17.21 -25.20 31.05
C ASP A 193 16.22 -25.41 29.90
N PHE A 194 16.18 -24.43 29.00
CA PHE A 194 15.33 -24.39 27.81
C PHE A 194 15.91 -25.26 26.68
N ALA A 195 15.90 -26.58 26.86
CA ALA A 195 16.37 -27.53 25.87
C ALA A 195 15.19 -28.18 25.12
N PRO A 196 15.03 -27.92 23.80
CA PRO A 196 14.00 -28.60 23.01
C PRO A 196 14.32 -30.09 22.84
N ASP A 197 13.29 -30.93 22.87
CA ASP A 197 13.41 -32.35 22.53
C ASP A 197 13.70 -32.48 21.02
N PRO A 198 14.83 -33.10 20.60
CA PRO A 198 15.19 -33.22 19.19
C PRO A 198 14.18 -34.01 18.35
N ALA A 199 13.27 -34.77 18.97
CA ALA A 199 12.20 -35.50 18.30
C ALA A 199 10.89 -34.69 18.11
N SER A 200 10.80 -33.47 18.66
CA SER A 200 9.57 -32.67 18.58
C SER A 200 9.40 -31.98 17.22
N ILE A 201 8.22 -32.12 16.63
CA ILE A 201 7.81 -31.42 15.40
C ILE A 201 7.35 -30.02 15.80
N VAL A 202 7.83 -28.99 15.08
CA VAL A 202 7.41 -27.60 15.30
C VAL A 202 6.03 -27.38 14.72
N GLU A 203 5.08 -26.98 15.55
CA GLU A 203 3.72 -26.66 15.12
C GLU A 203 3.57 -25.14 14.97
N VAL A 204 3.56 -24.63 13.74
CA VAL A 204 3.62 -23.18 13.48
C VAL A 204 2.25 -22.49 13.37
N HIS A 205 1.16 -23.26 13.26
CA HIS A 205 -0.18 -22.72 13.00
C HIS A 205 -1.00 -22.40 14.25
N GLU A 206 -0.57 -22.87 15.42
CA GLU A 206 -1.31 -22.71 16.70
C GLU A 206 -0.36 -22.53 17.89
N TRP A 207 0.90 -22.13 17.67
CA TRP A 207 1.87 -22.00 18.77
C TRP A 207 1.49 -20.94 19.79
N ALA A 208 0.68 -19.96 19.37
CA ALA A 208 0.24 -18.81 20.16
C ALA A 208 -0.82 -19.13 21.22
N ALA A 209 -1.57 -20.22 21.08
CA ALA A 209 -2.81 -20.45 21.83
C ALA A 209 -2.62 -20.43 23.36
N ASP A 210 -1.49 -20.96 23.85
CA ASP A 210 -1.17 -21.08 25.28
C ASP A 210 -0.03 -20.15 25.73
N VAL A 211 0.42 -19.22 24.87
CA VAL A 211 1.60 -18.38 25.14
C VAL A 211 1.46 -17.55 26.41
N PRO A 212 0.33 -16.85 26.69
CA PRO A 212 0.19 -16.10 27.94
C PRO A 212 0.39 -16.98 29.19
N GLN A 213 -0.17 -18.18 29.20
CA GLN A 213 -0.03 -19.14 30.30
C GLN A 213 1.40 -19.67 30.40
N GLN A 214 2.05 -19.96 29.27
CA GLN A 214 3.43 -20.42 29.23
C GLN A 214 4.40 -19.36 29.76
N LEU A 215 4.26 -18.10 29.33
CA LEU A 215 5.08 -16.97 29.80
C LEU A 215 4.91 -16.73 31.31
N LEU A 216 3.69 -16.86 31.84
CA LEU A 216 3.42 -16.78 33.28
C LEU A 216 4.08 -17.91 34.08
N ALA A 217 4.29 -19.06 33.45
CA ALA A 217 4.96 -20.20 34.07
C ALA A 217 6.49 -20.13 34.00
N MET A 218 7.06 -19.18 33.23
CA MET A 218 8.50 -18.95 33.18
C MET A 218 8.99 -18.07 34.34
N GLU A 219 10.31 -18.06 34.54
CA GLU A 219 10.95 -16.99 35.30
C GLU A 219 10.77 -15.64 34.54
N PRO A 220 10.43 -14.52 35.22
CA PRO A 220 10.07 -13.28 34.54
C PRO A 220 11.12 -12.69 33.60
N ALA A 221 12.41 -12.76 33.96
CA ALA A 221 13.49 -12.28 33.09
C ALA A 221 13.65 -13.18 31.86
N ALA A 222 13.52 -14.51 32.03
CA ALA A 222 13.54 -15.47 30.93
C ALA A 222 12.37 -15.26 29.94
N ALA A 223 11.14 -15.05 30.44
CA ALA A 223 9.98 -14.73 29.59
C ALA A 223 10.21 -13.46 28.76
N THR A 224 10.72 -12.41 29.40
CA THR A 224 11.00 -11.14 28.73
C THR A 224 12.08 -11.30 27.66
N CYS A 225 13.20 -11.96 27.99
CA CYS A 225 14.28 -12.21 27.05
C CYS A 225 13.83 -13.02 25.83
N LEU A 226 12.93 -13.99 26.02
CA LEU A 226 12.40 -14.80 24.93
C LEU A 226 11.56 -13.98 23.95
N VAL A 227 10.64 -13.14 24.46
CA VAL A 227 9.79 -12.27 23.63
C VAL A 227 10.64 -11.23 22.88
N GLU A 228 11.58 -10.58 23.57
CA GLU A 228 12.51 -9.60 22.97
C GLU A 228 13.42 -10.25 21.92
N THR A 229 13.86 -11.49 22.15
CA THR A 229 14.62 -12.26 21.15
C THR A 229 13.78 -12.48 19.90
N CYS A 230 12.54 -12.96 20.04
CA CYS A 230 11.63 -13.15 18.90
C CYS A 230 11.40 -11.84 18.13
N GLU A 231 11.20 -10.73 18.84
CA GLU A 231 11.01 -9.41 18.22
C GLU A 231 12.24 -9.02 17.38
N ASN A 232 13.44 -9.12 17.95
CA ASN A 232 14.68 -8.79 17.26
C ASN A 232 14.86 -9.64 15.99
N LEU A 233 14.59 -10.95 16.07
CA LEU A 233 14.71 -11.87 14.94
C LEU A 233 13.75 -11.51 13.80
N VAL A 234 12.51 -11.16 14.14
CA VAL A 234 11.49 -10.73 13.17
C VAL A 234 11.91 -9.45 12.46
N VAL A 235 12.38 -8.45 13.21
CA VAL A 235 12.87 -7.18 12.61
C VAL A 235 14.03 -7.44 11.64
N ILE A 236 14.97 -8.33 11.99
CA ILE A 236 16.07 -8.71 11.10
C ILE A 236 15.54 -9.31 9.79
N LEU A 237 14.52 -10.19 9.86
CA LEU A 237 13.90 -10.77 8.66
C LEU A 237 13.23 -9.71 7.80
N GLY A 238 12.57 -8.71 8.40
CA GLY A 238 12.01 -7.56 7.69
C GLY A 238 13.08 -6.80 6.91
N CYS A 239 14.14 -6.34 7.59
CA CYS A 239 15.23 -5.59 6.96
C CYS A 239 15.89 -6.34 5.79
N VAL A 240 16.18 -7.63 5.99
CA VAL A 240 16.80 -8.48 4.95
C VAL A 240 15.89 -8.62 3.72
N SER A 241 14.58 -8.70 3.94
CA SER A 241 13.59 -8.89 2.88
C SER A 241 13.38 -7.63 2.04
N GLU A 242 13.38 -6.45 2.68
CA GLU A 242 13.27 -5.15 1.99
C GLU A 242 14.52 -4.83 1.15
N THR A 243 15.69 -5.34 1.56
CA THR A 243 16.98 -5.00 0.95
C THR A 243 17.18 -5.62 -0.43
N SER A 244 16.82 -6.88 -0.61
CA SER A 244 17.07 -7.59 -1.86
C SER A 244 16.13 -8.77 -2.06
N GLU A 245 15.55 -8.85 -3.26
CA GLU A 245 14.73 -9.97 -3.71
C GLU A 245 15.43 -11.33 -3.55
N LYS A 246 16.75 -11.39 -3.79
CA LYS A 246 17.52 -12.64 -3.62
C LYS A 246 17.54 -13.12 -2.18
N LEU A 247 17.56 -12.18 -1.23
CA LEU A 247 17.56 -12.48 0.20
C LEU A 247 16.15 -12.85 0.67
N LEU A 248 15.12 -12.13 0.18
CA LEU A 248 13.71 -12.50 0.38
C LEU A 248 13.44 -13.96 -0.04
N VAL A 249 13.87 -14.35 -1.24
CA VAL A 249 13.72 -15.74 -1.74
C VAL A 249 14.39 -16.76 -0.80
N ARG A 250 15.53 -16.40 -0.21
CA ARG A 250 16.25 -17.27 0.73
C ARG A 250 15.50 -17.42 2.05
N VAL A 251 14.88 -16.35 2.56
CA VAL A 251 14.01 -16.38 3.75
C VAL A 251 12.79 -17.27 3.51
N VAL A 252 12.07 -17.04 2.40
CA VAL A 252 10.82 -17.74 2.06
C VAL A 252 11.04 -19.24 1.78
N ARG A 253 12.20 -19.63 1.23
CA ARG A 253 12.50 -21.04 0.90
C ARG A 253 13.01 -21.89 2.07
N TRP A 254 13.29 -21.27 3.22
CA TRP A 254 13.87 -22.00 4.33
C TRP A 254 12.87 -23.00 4.94
N ASP A 255 13.33 -24.23 5.17
CA ASP A 255 12.48 -25.33 5.68
C ASP A 255 12.42 -25.32 7.21
N TRP A 256 11.25 -24.94 7.73
CA TRP A 256 10.94 -24.90 9.15
C TRP A 256 10.88 -26.27 9.83
N HIS A 257 10.66 -27.35 9.09
CA HIS A 257 10.59 -28.69 9.68
C HIS A 257 11.99 -29.30 9.83
N CYS A 258 12.81 -29.20 8.78
CA CYS A 258 14.15 -29.80 8.74
C CYS A 258 15.28 -28.89 9.26
N GLY A 259 15.05 -27.57 9.38
CA GLY A 259 16.08 -26.62 9.81
C GLY A 259 17.34 -26.69 8.92
N ASN A 260 18.53 -26.54 9.48
CA ASN A 260 19.78 -26.67 8.71
C ASN A 260 20.16 -28.11 8.31
N ASN A 261 19.41 -29.13 8.74
CA ASN A 261 19.70 -30.54 8.46
C ASN A 261 19.17 -30.99 7.09
N HIS A 262 19.51 -30.25 6.03
CA HIS A 262 19.11 -30.62 4.67
C HIS A 262 19.96 -31.79 4.17
N GLY A 263 19.35 -32.97 4.03
CA GLY A 263 19.83 -33.99 3.11
C GLY A 263 19.59 -33.54 1.67
N ALA A 264 20.48 -33.92 0.73
CA ALA A 264 20.50 -33.42 -0.65
C ALA A 264 19.24 -33.70 -1.53
N ASN A 265 18.15 -34.26 -0.99
CA ASN A 265 17.02 -34.81 -1.75
C ASN A 265 15.61 -34.39 -1.26
N THR A 266 15.44 -33.33 -0.46
CA THR A 266 14.09 -32.87 -0.07
C THR A 266 13.45 -32.02 -1.17
N SER A 267 12.27 -32.44 -1.65
CA SER A 267 11.47 -31.68 -2.63
C SER A 267 11.01 -30.36 -2.01
N THR A 268 11.23 -29.24 -2.71
CA THR A 268 10.75 -27.92 -2.25
C THR A 268 9.23 -27.90 -2.20
N SER A 269 8.65 -27.52 -1.04
CA SER A 269 7.21 -27.35 -0.88
C SER A 269 6.66 -26.36 -1.92
N PRO A 270 5.50 -26.64 -2.54
CA PRO A 270 4.82 -25.69 -3.42
C PRO A 270 4.27 -24.47 -2.67
N PHE A 271 4.24 -24.48 -1.33
CA PHE A 271 3.78 -23.40 -0.46
C PHE A 271 4.96 -22.77 0.30
N ALA A 272 5.90 -22.20 -0.43
CA ALA A 272 7.11 -21.62 0.17
C ALA A 272 6.73 -20.44 1.08
N GLY A 273 7.34 -20.39 2.27
CA GLY A 273 7.11 -19.35 3.27
C GLY A 273 5.84 -19.47 4.10
N GLU A 274 5.00 -20.48 3.86
CA GLU A 274 3.76 -20.69 4.64
C GLU A 274 4.01 -20.76 6.14
N ALA A 275 5.07 -21.46 6.57
CA ALA A 275 5.39 -21.62 7.98
C ALA A 275 5.79 -20.30 8.65
N LEU A 276 6.57 -19.46 7.96
CA LEU A 276 6.91 -18.12 8.41
C LEU A 276 5.66 -17.23 8.46
N ALA A 277 4.82 -17.28 7.43
CA ALA A 277 3.56 -16.53 7.39
C ALA A 277 2.63 -16.93 8.55
N ALA A 278 2.48 -18.24 8.81
CA ALA A 278 1.73 -18.75 9.95
C ALA A 278 2.30 -18.24 11.28
N TRP A 279 3.62 -18.33 11.45
CA TRP A 279 4.28 -17.85 12.65
C TRP A 279 4.02 -16.35 12.91
N LEU A 280 4.13 -15.52 11.87
CA LEU A 280 3.89 -14.08 11.95
C LEU A 280 2.41 -13.78 12.25
N CYS A 281 1.46 -14.48 11.62
CA CYS A 281 0.03 -14.33 11.90
C CYS A 281 -0.33 -14.69 13.34
N GLU A 282 0.26 -15.76 13.90
CA GLU A 282 0.11 -16.10 15.32
C GLU A 282 0.69 -15.02 16.23
N ALA A 283 1.89 -14.50 15.93
CA ALA A 283 2.50 -13.42 16.72
C ALA A 283 1.62 -12.16 16.74
N ILE A 284 1.03 -11.80 15.59
CA ILE A 284 0.07 -10.70 15.47
C ILE A 284 -1.17 -10.97 16.32
N ALA A 285 -1.74 -12.18 16.23
CA ALA A 285 -2.94 -12.57 16.98
C ALA A 285 -2.75 -12.41 18.50
N VAL A 286 -1.62 -12.86 19.05
CA VAL A 286 -1.33 -12.75 20.50
C VAL A 286 -1.27 -11.29 20.96
N GLY A 287 -0.77 -10.38 20.13
CA GLY A 287 -0.69 -8.97 20.47
C GLY A 287 -1.98 -8.16 20.24
N THR A 288 -3.07 -8.79 19.79
CA THR A 288 -4.35 -8.08 19.57
C THR A 288 -5.06 -7.71 20.87
N ALA A 289 -5.08 -8.63 21.83
CA ALA A 289 -5.65 -8.40 23.16
C ALA A 289 -4.71 -8.99 24.23
N PRO A 290 -3.49 -8.43 24.37
CA PRO A 290 -2.51 -9.02 25.24
C PRO A 290 -2.88 -8.73 26.70
N GLU A 291 -3.01 -9.77 27.51
CA GLU A 291 -3.32 -9.67 28.94
C GLU A 291 -2.10 -10.03 29.81
N GLY A 292 -2.04 -9.43 31.00
CA GLY A 292 -1.02 -9.78 32.01
C GLY A 292 0.29 -8.97 31.91
N PRO A 293 1.32 -9.38 32.65
CA PRO A 293 2.54 -8.58 32.87
C PRO A 293 3.41 -8.41 31.62
N TYR A 294 3.24 -9.26 30.61
CA TYR A 294 4.01 -9.24 29.36
C TYR A 294 3.28 -8.56 28.21
N ALA A 295 2.15 -7.89 28.49
CA ALA A 295 1.28 -7.39 27.44
C ALA A 295 1.97 -6.41 26.48
N GLY A 296 2.79 -5.50 27.02
CA GLY A 296 3.57 -4.56 26.21
C GLY A 296 4.59 -5.26 25.29
N ALA A 297 5.32 -6.26 25.80
CA ALA A 297 6.31 -6.99 25.01
C ALA A 297 5.65 -7.80 23.87
N LEU A 298 4.50 -8.42 24.15
CA LEU A 298 3.71 -9.13 23.14
C LEU A 298 3.14 -8.19 22.08
N GLN A 299 2.76 -6.97 22.48
CA GLN A 299 2.32 -5.94 21.55
C GLN A 299 3.46 -5.48 20.63
N HIS A 300 4.66 -5.24 21.17
CA HIS A 300 5.84 -4.88 20.35
C HIS A 300 6.20 -6.00 19.36
N LEU A 301 6.18 -7.26 19.82
CA LEU A 301 6.37 -8.42 18.95
C LEU A 301 5.33 -8.47 17.82
N ALA A 302 4.06 -8.24 18.13
CA ALA A 302 2.98 -8.21 17.14
C ALA A 302 3.16 -7.06 16.12
N THR A 303 3.51 -5.86 16.58
CA THR A 303 3.78 -4.71 15.70
C THR A 303 4.96 -4.98 14.75
N SER A 304 6.07 -5.50 15.27
CA SER A 304 7.24 -5.88 14.47
C SER A 304 6.91 -7.01 13.48
N SER A 305 6.05 -7.95 13.89
CA SER A 305 5.57 -9.05 13.03
C SER A 305 4.66 -8.56 11.92
N ALA A 306 3.76 -7.62 12.20
CA ALA A 306 2.89 -6.99 11.19
C ALA A 306 3.71 -6.19 10.17
N ASN A 307 4.70 -5.42 10.62
CA ASN A 307 5.61 -4.67 9.74
C ASN A 307 6.39 -5.61 8.82
N THR A 308 6.97 -6.67 9.40
CA THR A 308 7.73 -7.69 8.66
C THR A 308 6.84 -8.42 7.66
N LEU A 309 5.61 -8.77 8.05
CA LEU A 309 4.65 -9.40 7.16
C LEU A 309 4.27 -8.48 5.99
N CYS A 310 4.03 -7.19 6.26
CA CYS A 310 3.75 -6.19 5.24
C CYS A 310 4.89 -6.10 4.20
N ALA A 311 6.14 -5.99 4.67
CA ALA A 311 7.33 -5.96 3.82
C ALA A 311 7.51 -7.24 2.98
N LEU A 312 7.22 -8.40 3.57
CA LEU A 312 7.32 -9.69 2.88
C LEU A 312 6.21 -9.89 1.84
N CYS A 313 5.04 -9.29 2.02
CA CYS A 313 3.90 -9.37 1.10
C CYS A 313 3.94 -8.32 -0.02
N ASP A 314 4.79 -7.29 0.09
CA ASP A 314 4.93 -6.19 -0.87
C ASP A 314 5.35 -6.66 -2.28
N ASP A 315 6.06 -7.79 -2.37
CA ASP A 315 6.56 -8.32 -3.63
C ASP A 315 5.64 -9.41 -4.21
N THR A 316 4.94 -9.07 -5.29
CA THR A 316 4.04 -9.98 -6.00
C THR A 316 4.79 -11.12 -6.74
N SER A 317 6.12 -11.02 -6.88
CA SER A 317 6.92 -11.91 -7.74
C SER A 317 7.26 -13.27 -7.11
N TYR A 318 7.15 -13.38 -5.77
CA TYR A 318 7.68 -14.53 -5.02
C TYR A 318 6.59 -15.30 -4.24
N GLY A 319 5.33 -14.90 -4.37
CA GLY A 319 4.18 -15.71 -3.96
C GLY A 319 4.08 -16.02 -2.46
N LEU A 320 4.69 -15.22 -1.57
CA LEU A 320 4.43 -15.36 -0.13
C LEU A 320 2.99 -14.97 0.19
N ALA A 321 2.48 -13.89 -0.39
CA ALA A 321 1.07 -13.50 -0.28
C ALA A 321 0.14 -14.66 -0.71
N LYS A 322 0.49 -15.37 -1.80
CA LYS A 322 -0.21 -16.57 -2.26
C LYS A 322 -0.13 -17.71 -1.24
N ALA A 323 1.06 -18.03 -0.73
CA ALA A 323 1.23 -19.06 0.30
C ALA A 323 0.44 -18.74 1.58
N LEU A 324 0.39 -17.47 1.98
CA LEU A 324 -0.37 -17.01 3.13
C LEU A 324 -1.85 -17.29 2.98
N VAL A 325 -2.43 -17.10 1.79
CA VAL A 325 -3.84 -17.43 1.53
C VAL A 325 -4.08 -18.91 1.16
N GLY A 326 -3.04 -19.74 1.18
CA GLY A 326 -3.15 -21.18 0.92
C GLY A 326 -3.08 -21.56 -0.56
N LEU A 327 -2.52 -20.68 -1.40
CA LEU A 327 -2.26 -20.91 -2.82
C LEU A 327 -0.78 -21.29 -3.05
N PRO A 328 -0.48 -22.08 -4.09
CA PRO A 328 0.90 -22.35 -4.47
C PRO A 328 1.68 -21.08 -4.83
N SER A 329 2.97 -21.04 -4.49
CA SER A 329 3.86 -19.90 -4.77
C SER A 329 4.49 -20.01 -6.17
N ASP A 330 4.52 -18.91 -6.92
CA ASP A 330 5.13 -18.82 -8.26
C ASP A 330 6.65 -18.61 -8.22
N MET A 331 7.36 -19.41 -7.41
CA MET A 331 8.77 -19.18 -7.16
C MET A 331 9.63 -19.39 -8.42
N PRO A 332 10.51 -18.44 -8.80
CA PRO A 332 11.34 -18.59 -9.98
C PRO A 332 12.30 -19.78 -9.83
N SER A 333 12.15 -20.73 -10.76
CA SER A 333 13.11 -21.81 -10.97
C SER A 333 14.47 -21.18 -11.32
N SER A 334 15.50 -21.44 -10.51
CA SER A 334 16.85 -20.96 -10.83
C SER A 334 17.28 -21.47 -12.22
N LYS A 335 18.05 -20.71 -13.00
CA LYS A 335 18.54 -21.18 -14.33
C LYS A 335 19.32 -22.50 -14.25
N LYS A 336 19.90 -22.84 -13.08
CA LYS A 336 20.49 -24.15 -12.77
C LYS A 336 19.42 -25.22 -12.49
N ALA A 337 18.33 -24.87 -11.80
CA ALA A 337 17.17 -25.73 -11.60
C ALA A 337 16.46 -26.05 -12.93
N ARG A 338 16.30 -25.12 -13.87
CA ARG A 338 15.70 -25.42 -15.19
C ARG A 338 16.36 -26.58 -15.97
N ARG A 339 17.63 -26.91 -15.69
CA ARG A 339 18.35 -28.05 -16.32
C ARG A 339 18.42 -29.31 -15.44
N ALA A 340 18.24 -29.19 -14.12
CA ALA A 340 18.32 -30.31 -13.17
C ALA A 340 16.94 -30.73 -12.59
N ASP A 341 15.93 -29.87 -12.70
CA ASP A 341 14.69 -29.86 -11.91
C ASP A 341 13.45 -30.06 -12.81
N ARG A 342 13.62 -30.78 -13.93
CA ARG A 342 12.48 -31.44 -14.59
C ARG A 342 11.99 -32.65 -13.79
N SER A 343 12.66 -33.01 -12.68
CA SER A 343 12.23 -34.05 -11.76
C SER A 343 11.74 -33.45 -10.44
N LEU A 344 10.41 -33.43 -10.28
CA LEU A 344 9.69 -33.53 -9.00
C LEU A 344 9.54 -32.27 -8.11
N GLN A 345 9.01 -31.16 -8.65
CA GLN A 345 8.01 -30.43 -7.84
C GLN A 345 6.74 -31.29 -7.84
N ALA A 346 6.42 -31.90 -6.71
CA ALA A 346 5.16 -32.62 -6.55
C ALA A 346 4.02 -31.61 -6.72
N LEU A 347 3.18 -31.80 -7.74
CA LEU A 347 1.94 -31.04 -7.86
C LEU A 347 1.12 -31.29 -6.59
N PRO A 348 0.63 -30.25 -5.92
CA PRO A 348 -0.13 -30.42 -4.69
C PRO A 348 -1.41 -31.19 -4.99
N THR A 349 -1.74 -32.16 -4.14
CA THR A 349 -2.97 -32.93 -4.26
C THR A 349 -4.19 -32.06 -3.95
N PRO A 350 -5.40 -32.38 -4.45
CA PRO A 350 -6.61 -31.63 -4.12
C PRO A 350 -6.88 -31.53 -2.60
N SER A 351 -6.59 -32.59 -1.85
CA SER A 351 -6.69 -32.60 -0.38
C SER A 351 -5.70 -31.67 0.30
N GLU A 352 -4.46 -31.61 -0.19
CA GLU A 352 -3.46 -30.68 0.32
C GLU A 352 -3.87 -29.22 0.03
N LEU A 353 -4.35 -28.93 -1.18
CA LEU A 353 -4.87 -27.61 -1.53
C LEU A 353 -6.02 -27.18 -0.61
N LEU A 354 -6.97 -28.08 -0.34
CA LEU A 354 -8.09 -27.81 0.57
C LEU A 354 -7.57 -27.48 1.99
N ALA A 355 -6.69 -28.32 2.54
CA ALA A 355 -6.12 -28.10 3.87
C ALA A 355 -5.36 -26.76 3.96
N LYS A 356 -4.58 -26.45 2.91
CA LYS A 356 -3.81 -25.20 2.84
C LYS A 356 -4.71 -23.98 2.71
N ARG A 357 -5.82 -24.06 1.97
CA ARG A 357 -6.87 -23.02 1.95
C ARG A 357 -7.52 -22.81 3.30
N THR A 358 -7.82 -23.88 4.05
CA THR A 358 -8.36 -23.77 5.41
C THR A 358 -7.38 -23.05 6.34
N HIS A 359 -6.09 -23.39 6.28
CA HIS A 359 -5.06 -22.67 7.03
C HIS A 359 -4.93 -21.22 6.59
N GLY A 360 -5.03 -20.95 5.28
CA GLY A 360 -5.01 -19.59 4.73
C GLY A 360 -6.15 -18.72 5.24
N SER A 361 -7.37 -19.27 5.24
CA SER A 361 -8.55 -18.61 5.80
C SER A 361 -8.37 -18.32 7.30
N SER A 362 -7.83 -19.27 8.08
CA SER A 362 -7.49 -19.05 9.50
C SER A 362 -6.50 -17.91 9.71
N ARG A 363 -5.43 -17.84 8.91
CA ARG A 363 -4.45 -16.74 8.96
C ARG A 363 -5.09 -15.40 8.63
N LEU A 364 -5.90 -15.34 7.58
CA LEU A 364 -6.63 -14.12 7.21
C LEU A 364 -7.59 -13.66 8.32
N THR A 365 -8.29 -14.60 8.99
CA THR A 365 -9.14 -14.27 10.13
C THR A 365 -8.36 -13.63 11.28
N LYS A 366 -7.15 -14.12 11.59
CA LYS A 366 -6.28 -13.50 12.61
C LYS A 366 -5.87 -12.07 12.23
N LEU A 367 -5.53 -11.83 10.96
CA LEU A 367 -5.22 -10.49 10.47
C LEU A 367 -6.46 -9.58 10.53
N ALA A 368 -7.63 -10.09 10.13
CA ALA A 368 -8.89 -9.36 10.20
C ALA A 368 -9.29 -9.00 11.65
N GLN A 369 -8.98 -9.86 12.62
CA GLN A 369 -9.15 -9.56 14.05
C GLN A 369 -8.22 -8.43 14.51
N ALA A 370 -6.95 -8.41 14.08
CA ALA A 370 -6.03 -7.32 14.40
C ALA A 370 -6.47 -5.98 13.80
N VAL A 371 -7.07 -6.00 12.60
CA VAL A 371 -7.68 -4.81 11.97
C VAL A 371 -8.81 -4.23 12.83
N GLN A 372 -9.53 -5.03 13.61
CA GLN A 372 -10.60 -4.54 14.50
C GLN A 372 -10.08 -3.58 15.58
N LEU A 373 -8.77 -3.53 15.83
CA LEU A 373 -8.14 -2.52 16.69
C LEU A 373 -8.25 -1.11 16.11
N VAL A 374 -8.52 -0.97 14.80
CA VAL A 374 -8.93 0.30 14.21
C VAL A 374 -10.45 0.39 14.33
N PRO A 375 -10.99 1.29 15.17
CA PRO A 375 -12.43 1.37 15.38
C PRO A 375 -13.15 1.84 14.12
N MET A 376 -14.41 1.44 13.96
CA MET A 376 -15.32 2.00 12.96
C MET A 376 -15.90 3.35 13.40
N ASP A 377 -16.05 3.51 14.71
CA ASP A 377 -16.65 4.64 15.38
C ASP A 377 -16.04 4.84 16.78
N GLY A 378 -16.08 6.07 17.30
CA GLY A 378 -15.54 6.39 18.62
C GLY A 378 -14.04 6.74 18.63
N GLU A 379 -13.43 6.71 19.82
CA GLU A 379 -12.03 7.11 20.03
C GLU A 379 -11.04 6.05 19.52
N ALA A 380 -9.85 6.49 19.09
CA ALA A 380 -8.81 5.59 18.62
C ALA A 380 -8.33 4.65 19.74
N HIS A 381 -8.28 3.35 19.44
CA HIS A 381 -7.71 2.36 20.35
C HIS A 381 -6.21 2.63 20.54
N VAL A 382 -5.67 2.38 21.74
CA VAL A 382 -4.24 2.55 22.05
C VAL A 382 -3.35 1.74 21.10
N ASN A 383 -3.88 0.61 20.59
CA ASN A 383 -3.17 -0.31 19.70
C ASN A 383 -3.57 -0.17 18.23
N ALA A 384 -4.20 0.95 17.83
CA ALA A 384 -4.67 1.15 16.46
C ALA A 384 -3.53 1.06 15.43
N ALA A 385 -2.30 1.43 15.79
CA ALA A 385 -1.12 1.29 14.93
C ALA A 385 -0.91 -0.16 14.45
N LEU A 386 -1.08 -1.16 15.31
CA LEU A 386 -0.99 -2.58 14.92
C LEU A 386 -2.05 -2.93 13.88
N GLY A 387 -3.28 -2.46 14.08
CA GLY A 387 -4.38 -2.65 13.15
C GLY A 387 -4.10 -2.03 11.78
N VAL A 388 -3.61 -0.78 11.74
CA VAL A 388 -3.25 -0.09 10.49
C VAL A 388 -2.10 -0.78 9.75
N ILE A 389 -1.04 -1.20 10.45
CA ILE A 389 0.05 -1.96 9.82
C ILE A 389 -0.47 -3.27 9.23
N THR A 390 -1.36 -3.95 9.95
CA THR A 390 -1.98 -5.20 9.49
C THR A 390 -2.88 -4.97 8.26
N SER A 391 -3.57 -3.84 8.18
CA SER A 391 -4.32 -3.43 6.99
C SER A 391 -3.41 -3.32 5.76
N GLY A 392 -2.18 -2.82 5.92
CA GLY A 392 -1.19 -2.76 4.83
C GLY A 392 -0.77 -4.15 4.34
N ALA A 393 -0.54 -5.10 5.26
CA ALA A 393 -0.26 -6.49 4.87
C ALA A 393 -1.43 -7.12 4.09
N LEU A 394 -2.68 -6.87 4.51
CA LEU A 394 -3.88 -7.33 3.78
C LEU A 394 -4.04 -6.66 2.41
N CYS A 395 -3.71 -5.38 2.29
CA CYS A 395 -3.67 -4.65 1.01
C CYS A 395 -2.68 -5.30 0.03
N ASN A 396 -1.46 -5.58 0.49
CA ASN A 396 -0.43 -6.25 -0.30
C ASN A 396 -0.82 -7.67 -0.72
N ILE A 397 -1.52 -8.40 0.17
CA ILE A 397 -2.07 -9.72 -0.16
C ILE A 397 -3.13 -9.60 -1.25
N LEU A 398 -4.08 -8.67 -1.11
CA LEU A 398 -5.12 -8.43 -2.10
C LEU A 398 -4.51 -8.10 -3.46
N GLN A 399 -3.56 -7.16 -3.51
CA GLN A 399 -2.87 -6.78 -4.74
C GLN A 399 -2.18 -7.97 -5.44
N SER A 400 -1.67 -8.93 -4.66
CA SER A 400 -1.01 -10.12 -5.17
C SER A 400 -1.97 -11.16 -5.77
N ILE A 401 -3.27 -11.11 -5.42
CA ILE A 401 -4.28 -12.10 -5.85
C ILE A 401 -5.31 -11.55 -6.84
N VAL A 402 -5.54 -10.23 -6.89
CA VAL A 402 -6.51 -9.54 -7.79
C VAL A 402 -6.26 -9.80 -9.29
N SER A 403 -5.10 -10.37 -9.66
CA SER A 403 -4.82 -10.74 -11.06
C SER A 403 -5.61 -11.96 -11.56
N ASP A 404 -6.32 -12.69 -10.70
CA ASP A 404 -7.11 -13.87 -11.05
C ASP A 404 -8.45 -13.91 -10.27
N PRO A 405 -9.59 -13.55 -10.89
CA PRO A 405 -10.87 -13.39 -10.21
C PRO A 405 -11.45 -14.72 -9.71
N GLU A 406 -11.19 -15.84 -10.40
CA GLU A 406 -11.62 -17.18 -9.93
C GLU A 406 -10.89 -17.56 -8.63
N ILE A 407 -9.64 -17.14 -8.51
CA ILE A 407 -8.86 -17.32 -7.28
C ILE A 407 -9.38 -16.38 -6.20
N GLU A 408 -9.61 -15.12 -6.51
CA GLU A 408 -10.05 -14.10 -5.55
C GLU A 408 -11.37 -14.45 -4.85
N GLU A 409 -12.40 -14.85 -5.60
CA GLU A 409 -13.69 -15.26 -5.01
C GLU A 409 -13.56 -16.47 -4.08
N SER A 410 -12.53 -17.29 -4.29
CA SER A 410 -12.25 -18.46 -3.45
C SER A 410 -11.53 -18.13 -2.14
N ILE A 411 -10.95 -16.92 -2.01
CA ILE A 411 -10.23 -16.48 -0.81
C ILE A 411 -11.19 -15.78 0.15
N VAL A 412 -11.57 -16.53 1.19
CA VAL A 412 -12.57 -16.10 2.18
C VAL A 412 -11.93 -15.92 3.56
N ILE A 413 -12.29 -14.83 4.22
CA ILE A 413 -12.03 -14.59 5.64
C ILE A 413 -13.22 -15.12 6.45
N ASN A 414 -12.99 -16.05 7.37
CA ASN A 414 -14.07 -16.61 8.18
C ASN A 414 -14.78 -15.51 8.97
N GLY A 415 -16.10 -15.43 8.83
CA GLY A 415 -16.94 -14.42 9.47
C GLY A 415 -17.09 -13.09 8.72
N TYR A 416 -16.30 -12.85 7.66
CA TYR A 416 -16.31 -11.57 6.93
C TYR A 416 -16.53 -11.69 5.41
N GLY A 417 -16.39 -12.89 4.83
CA GLY A 417 -16.61 -13.12 3.40
C GLY A 417 -15.35 -12.93 2.55
N PRO A 418 -15.48 -12.62 1.24
CA PRO A 418 -14.33 -12.46 0.34
C PRO A 418 -13.36 -11.35 0.78
N LEU A 419 -12.06 -11.53 0.53
CA LEU A 419 -11.02 -10.56 0.93
C LEU A 419 -11.25 -9.16 0.36
N GLN A 420 -11.64 -9.05 -0.92
CA GLN A 420 -11.97 -7.75 -1.53
C GLN A 420 -13.14 -7.07 -0.83
N GLY A 421 -14.22 -7.81 -0.59
CA GLY A 421 -15.39 -7.31 0.11
C GLY A 421 -15.09 -6.89 1.55
N PHE A 422 -14.07 -7.49 2.20
CA PHE A 422 -13.54 -7.02 3.48
C PHE A 422 -12.72 -5.73 3.33
N ALA A 423 -11.88 -5.62 2.30
CA ALA A 423 -11.11 -4.39 2.07
C ALA A 423 -12.03 -3.18 1.82
N GLU A 424 -13.08 -3.35 1.04
CA GLU A 424 -14.03 -2.28 0.71
C GLU A 424 -14.96 -1.92 1.88
N ARG A 425 -15.49 -2.91 2.61
CA ARG A 425 -16.50 -2.69 3.66
C ARG A 425 -15.95 -2.56 5.07
N GLU A 426 -14.75 -3.07 5.32
CA GLU A 426 -14.12 -3.04 6.65
C GLU A 426 -12.86 -2.16 6.68
N LEU A 427 -11.88 -2.41 5.80
CA LEU A 427 -10.60 -1.67 5.85
C LEU A 427 -10.79 -0.18 5.55
N LEU A 428 -11.39 0.12 4.41
CA LEU A 428 -11.49 1.49 3.93
C LEU A 428 -12.29 2.41 4.86
N PRO A 429 -13.46 2.01 5.42
CA PRO A 429 -14.17 2.84 6.40
C PRO A 429 -13.41 3.04 7.71
N ARG A 430 -12.72 2.01 8.25
CA ARG A 430 -11.89 2.12 9.47
C ARG A 430 -10.73 3.08 9.30
N LEU A 431 -10.01 2.97 8.17
CA LEU A 431 -8.91 3.88 7.83
C LEU A 431 -9.41 5.31 7.61
N THR A 432 -10.60 5.47 7.04
CA THR A 432 -11.25 6.79 6.91
C THR A 432 -11.62 7.36 8.28
N HIS A 433 -12.18 6.55 9.17
CA HIS A 433 -12.56 6.97 10.51
C HIS A 433 -11.36 7.44 11.33
N ILE A 434 -10.27 6.65 11.38
CA ILE A 434 -9.07 7.06 12.14
C ILE A 434 -8.45 8.35 11.61
N LEU A 435 -8.48 8.57 10.28
CA LEU A 435 -8.06 9.83 9.67
C LEU A 435 -9.00 11.00 9.99
N SER A 436 -10.29 10.72 10.19
CA SER A 436 -11.26 11.75 10.59
C SER A 436 -11.02 12.29 12.01
N LEU A 437 -10.47 11.43 12.90
CA LEU A 437 -10.09 11.78 14.27
C LEU A 437 -8.82 12.62 14.34
N VAL A 438 -8.03 12.67 13.26
CA VAL A 438 -6.78 13.42 13.22
C VAL A 438 -7.06 14.92 13.28
N ASP A 439 -6.64 15.54 14.38
CA ASP A 439 -6.37 16.97 14.44
C ASP A 439 -4.89 17.19 14.10
N THR A 440 -4.63 17.64 12.87
CA THR A 440 -3.27 17.91 12.37
C THR A 440 -2.50 18.83 13.33
N SER A 441 -3.16 19.82 13.93
CA SER A 441 -2.55 20.76 14.87
C SER A 441 -2.06 20.10 16.16
N GLN A 442 -2.70 19.02 16.61
CA GLN A 442 -2.34 18.30 17.84
C GLN A 442 -1.27 17.23 17.60
N ILE A 443 -1.34 16.51 16.48
CA ILE A 443 -0.33 15.51 16.09
C ILE A 443 1.04 16.16 15.93
N ILE A 444 1.06 17.36 15.37
CA ILE A 444 2.27 18.15 15.13
C ILE A 444 2.83 18.74 16.43
N ARG A 445 2.01 19.00 17.47
CA ARG A 445 2.53 19.57 18.74
C ARG A 445 3.18 18.54 19.67
N GLY A 446 3.47 17.33 19.19
CA GLY A 446 4.39 16.38 19.85
C GLY A 446 3.78 15.45 20.89
N HIS A 447 2.46 15.23 20.91
CA HIS A 447 1.83 14.40 21.95
C HIS A 447 1.76 12.89 21.62
N SER A 448 2.02 12.46 20.37
CA SER A 448 2.24 11.03 20.03
C SER A 448 2.86 10.86 18.64
N GLN A 449 4.13 10.43 18.58
CA GLN A 449 4.82 10.06 17.33
C GLN A 449 4.09 8.90 16.61
N ASP A 450 3.44 8.03 17.38
CA ASP A 450 2.68 6.89 16.87
C ASP A 450 1.41 7.32 16.12
N ALA A 451 0.79 8.43 16.54
CA ALA A 451 -0.39 8.97 15.85
C ALA A 451 -0.06 9.51 14.46
N LEU A 452 1.09 10.20 14.31
CA LEU A 452 1.56 10.66 13.01
C LEU A 452 1.86 9.48 12.09
N TYR A 453 2.59 8.49 12.59
CA TYR A 453 2.91 7.28 11.83
C TYR A 453 1.63 6.55 11.37
N THR A 454 0.66 6.39 12.27
CA THR A 454 -0.62 5.75 11.97
C THR A 454 -1.38 6.53 10.89
N CYS A 455 -1.37 7.87 10.94
CA CYS A 455 -1.98 8.72 9.93
C CYS A 455 -1.30 8.57 8.55
N GLU A 456 0.03 8.70 8.49
CA GLU A 456 0.78 8.59 7.24
C GLU A 456 0.61 7.22 6.59
N LEU A 457 0.70 6.15 7.38
CA LEU A 457 0.51 4.78 6.89
C LEU A 457 -0.94 4.53 6.42
N SER A 458 -1.93 5.07 7.12
CA SER A 458 -3.34 4.97 6.68
C SER A 458 -3.55 5.65 5.33
N LEU A 459 -2.93 6.80 5.09
CA LEU A 459 -3.00 7.50 3.79
C LEU A 459 -2.32 6.71 2.67
N GLU A 460 -1.18 6.07 2.95
CA GLU A 460 -0.48 5.20 1.99
C GLU A 460 -1.36 4.01 1.59
N ILE A 461 -1.93 3.30 2.59
CA ILE A 461 -2.81 2.15 2.36
C ILE A 461 -4.07 2.55 1.58
N ILE A 462 -4.72 3.67 1.93
CA ILE A 462 -5.88 4.17 1.18
C ILE A 462 -5.50 4.46 -0.28
N THR A 463 -4.35 5.07 -0.51
CA THR A 463 -3.87 5.39 -1.86
C THR A 463 -3.70 4.12 -2.71
N GLU A 464 -3.20 3.03 -2.11
CA GLU A 464 -3.06 1.73 -2.75
C GLU A 464 -4.41 1.04 -2.98
N LEU A 465 -5.27 0.96 -1.95
CA LEU A 465 -6.61 0.38 -2.04
C LEU A 465 -7.42 1.03 -3.16
N VAL A 466 -7.44 2.35 -3.21
CA VAL A 466 -8.12 3.11 -4.26
C VAL A 466 -7.57 2.80 -5.65
N SER A 467 -6.27 2.57 -5.76
CA SER A 467 -5.62 2.21 -7.03
C SER A 467 -6.03 0.83 -7.55
N MET A 468 -6.58 -0.04 -6.70
CA MET A 468 -7.08 -1.37 -7.07
C MET A 468 -8.58 -1.39 -7.43
N LEU A 469 -9.34 -0.34 -7.11
CA LEU A 469 -10.79 -0.31 -7.35
C LEU A 469 -11.16 -0.39 -8.83
N GLY A 470 -12.22 -1.14 -9.16
CA GLY A 470 -12.77 -1.25 -10.51
C GLY A 470 -12.03 -2.21 -11.45
N VAL A 471 -11.11 -3.04 -10.93
CA VAL A 471 -10.50 -4.15 -11.69
C VAL A 471 -11.41 -5.37 -11.56
N GLU A 472 -12.41 -5.51 -12.41
CA GLU A 472 -13.28 -6.70 -12.41
C GLU A 472 -12.84 -7.79 -13.42
N THR A 473 -11.80 -7.55 -14.23
CA THR A 473 -11.36 -8.51 -15.26
C THR A 473 -9.86 -8.41 -15.54
N THR A 474 -9.26 -9.54 -15.92
CA THR A 474 -7.81 -9.82 -16.03
C THR A 474 -7.09 -9.13 -17.21
N ALA A 475 -7.68 -8.10 -17.80
CA ALA A 475 -7.04 -7.28 -18.82
C ALA A 475 -7.18 -5.80 -18.48
N GLU A 476 -6.07 -5.05 -18.52
CA GLU A 476 -6.08 -3.57 -18.48
C GLU A 476 -7.05 -2.96 -19.53
N ASP A 477 -7.45 -3.75 -20.53
CA ASP A 477 -8.39 -3.42 -21.62
C ASP A 477 -9.84 -3.14 -21.16
N HIS A 478 -10.20 -3.44 -19.90
CA HIS A 478 -11.58 -3.27 -19.38
C HIS A 478 -11.77 -2.12 -18.39
N LEU A 479 -10.72 -1.36 -18.03
CA LEU A 479 -10.84 -0.13 -17.24
C LEU A 479 -11.32 1.03 -18.13
N CYS A 480 -12.55 0.92 -18.60
CA CYS A 480 -13.17 1.88 -19.50
C CYS A 480 -14.69 1.88 -19.28
N ILE A 481 -15.37 2.82 -19.92
CA ILE A 481 -16.80 3.04 -19.69
C ILE A 481 -17.69 1.83 -20.01
N SER A 482 -17.26 0.93 -20.89
CA SER A 482 -18.01 -0.30 -21.20
C SER A 482 -18.06 -1.31 -20.03
N GLY A 483 -17.19 -1.14 -19.03
CA GLY A 483 -17.15 -1.96 -17.82
C GLY A 483 -18.03 -1.44 -16.68
N LEU A 484 -18.92 -0.47 -16.92
CA LEU A 484 -19.82 0.03 -15.87
C LEU A 484 -20.84 -1.05 -15.44
N PRO A 485 -21.12 -1.21 -14.13
CA PRO A 485 -22.01 -2.23 -13.60
C PRO A 485 -23.48 -1.83 -13.79
N ILE A 486 -23.96 -1.85 -15.03
CA ILE A 486 -25.36 -1.59 -15.35
C ILE A 486 -26.09 -2.93 -15.26
N LYS A 487 -27.12 -3.02 -14.40
CA LYS A 487 -28.02 -4.17 -14.36
C LYS A 487 -28.78 -4.26 -15.68
N ARG A 488 -28.25 -5.04 -16.63
CA ARG A 488 -29.00 -5.44 -17.82
C ARG A 488 -30.10 -6.37 -17.34
N GLN A 489 -31.37 -5.99 -17.56
CA GLN A 489 -32.45 -6.96 -17.44
C GLN A 489 -32.15 -8.05 -18.46
N SER A 490 -31.76 -9.23 -18.00
CA SER A 490 -31.57 -10.37 -18.88
C SER A 490 -32.95 -10.79 -19.41
N ASP A 491 -33.17 -10.62 -20.70
CA ASP A 491 -34.31 -11.19 -21.42
C ASP A 491 -34.21 -12.74 -21.58
N ASP A 492 -33.26 -13.39 -20.90
CA ASP A 492 -32.98 -14.82 -20.99
C ASP A 492 -33.30 -15.58 -19.68
N GLU A 493 -34.54 -15.49 -19.19
CA GLU A 493 -35.17 -16.54 -18.37
C GLU A 493 -36.64 -16.72 -18.79
N ALA A 494 -36.84 -16.93 -20.09
CA ALA A 494 -38.10 -17.46 -20.62
C ALA A 494 -37.82 -18.80 -21.32
N ASP A 495 -37.31 -19.78 -20.58
CA ASP A 495 -37.38 -21.17 -21.01
C ASP A 495 -37.37 -22.14 -19.81
N PHE A 496 -38.48 -22.90 -19.71
CA PHE A 496 -38.70 -24.10 -18.90
C PHE A 496 -38.87 -23.99 -17.38
N GLU A 497 -40.10 -23.66 -16.96
CA GLU A 497 -40.75 -24.46 -15.91
C GLU A 497 -42.22 -24.75 -16.27
N MET A 498 -42.41 -25.90 -16.93
CA MET A 498 -43.71 -26.56 -17.03
C MET A 498 -44.01 -27.24 -15.70
N LEU A 499 -44.86 -26.66 -14.85
CA LEU A 499 -45.63 -27.43 -13.87
C LEU A 499 -47.03 -26.85 -13.67
N GLU A 500 -47.97 -27.79 -13.61
CA GLU A 500 -49.39 -27.68 -13.83
C GLU A 500 -50.18 -27.00 -12.69
N ASP A 501 -51.29 -26.39 -13.10
CA ASP A 501 -52.57 -26.22 -12.39
C ASP A 501 -52.60 -26.45 -10.86
N GLN A 502 -52.97 -25.39 -10.13
CA GLN A 502 -54.19 -25.45 -9.32
C GLN A 502 -54.77 -24.07 -8.96
N SER A 503 -56.05 -23.98 -9.26
CA SER A 503 -57.03 -22.91 -9.03
C SER A 503 -57.13 -22.37 -7.60
N ASN A 504 -57.33 -21.05 -7.47
CA ASN A 504 -58.46 -20.47 -6.70
C ASN A 504 -58.64 -18.95 -6.95
N THR A 505 -59.64 -18.63 -7.78
CA THR A 505 -60.76 -17.66 -7.56
C THR A 505 -60.50 -16.39 -6.72
N SER A 506 -60.46 -15.20 -7.36
CA SER A 506 -61.55 -14.17 -7.47
C SER A 506 -61.71 -13.31 -6.19
N GLU A 507 -61.87 -11.97 -6.18
CA GLU A 507 -62.66 -11.11 -7.08
C GLU A 507 -62.53 -9.62 -6.62
N SER A 508 -62.40 -8.66 -7.57
CA SER A 508 -62.96 -7.27 -7.59
C SER A 508 -62.63 -6.26 -6.45
N SER A 509 -62.64 -4.92 -6.56
CA SER A 509 -62.86 -3.89 -7.59
C SER A 509 -62.57 -2.50 -6.97
N ASP A 510 -62.28 -1.49 -7.81
CA ASP A 510 -62.66 -0.07 -7.68
C ASP A 510 -62.06 0.85 -6.59
N ARG A 511 -61.15 1.79 -6.97
CA ARG A 511 -61.47 3.22 -7.23
C ARG A 511 -60.26 4.17 -7.37
N LYS A 512 -60.36 4.95 -8.45
CA LYS A 512 -59.76 6.25 -8.83
C LYS A 512 -59.21 7.18 -7.72
N ASN A 513 -58.01 7.70 -8.04
CA ASN A 513 -57.64 9.13 -8.19
C ASN A 513 -57.50 10.00 -6.92
N THR A 514 -56.25 10.28 -6.54
CA THR A 514 -55.81 11.61 -6.10
C THR A 514 -54.36 11.82 -6.54
N GLY A 515 -54.14 12.82 -7.41
CA GLY A 515 -52.81 13.28 -7.76
C GLY A 515 -52.11 13.93 -6.58
N SER A 516 -50.83 13.65 -6.47
CA SER A 516 -49.81 14.49 -5.88
C SER A 516 -48.54 14.19 -6.65
N ASP A 517 -47.97 15.23 -7.24
CA ASP A 517 -46.65 15.26 -7.83
C ASP A 517 -45.62 14.80 -6.78
N GLU A 518 -45.33 13.50 -6.76
CA GLU A 518 -44.07 12.99 -6.24
C GLU A 518 -43.23 12.66 -7.47
N VAL A 519 -42.24 13.52 -7.71
CA VAL A 519 -41.09 13.21 -8.57
C VAL A 519 -40.54 11.89 -8.03
N SER A 520 -40.89 10.79 -8.67
CA SER A 520 -40.33 9.49 -8.38
C SER A 520 -38.81 9.62 -8.48
N GLU A 521 -38.11 9.39 -7.37
CA GLU A 521 -36.66 9.29 -7.32
C GLU A 521 -36.21 8.34 -8.44
N GLU A 522 -35.67 8.91 -9.53
CA GLU A 522 -35.02 8.16 -10.59
C GLU A 522 -33.80 7.50 -9.97
N ASN A 523 -33.95 6.24 -9.54
CA ASN A 523 -32.85 5.37 -9.11
C ASN A 523 -31.71 5.49 -10.14
N HIS A 524 -30.64 6.21 -9.81
CA HIS A 524 -29.49 6.33 -10.69
C HIS A 524 -28.84 4.95 -10.70
N GLY A 525 -28.85 4.26 -11.85
CA GLY A 525 -28.44 2.86 -11.95
C GLY A 525 -27.03 2.54 -11.41
N LEU A 526 -26.20 3.55 -11.16
CA LEU A 526 -24.83 3.46 -10.64
C LEU A 526 -24.69 3.67 -9.12
N ASP A 527 -25.76 3.92 -8.36
CA ASP A 527 -25.65 4.23 -6.91
C ASP A 527 -25.03 3.09 -6.09
N HIS A 528 -25.16 1.84 -6.56
CA HIS A 528 -24.56 0.66 -5.95
C HIS A 528 -23.08 0.47 -6.30
N TRP A 529 -22.54 1.25 -7.25
CA TRP A 529 -21.15 1.16 -7.69
C TRP A 529 -20.20 1.71 -6.62
N ILE A 530 -19.04 1.07 -6.45
CA ILE A 530 -18.08 1.42 -5.39
C ILE A 530 -17.65 2.90 -5.45
N PHE A 531 -17.41 3.46 -6.63
CA PHE A 531 -17.04 4.88 -6.74
C PHE A 531 -18.18 5.83 -6.34
N ALA A 532 -19.44 5.47 -6.62
CA ALA A 532 -20.59 6.26 -6.16
C ALA A 532 -20.68 6.27 -4.63
N GLN A 533 -20.51 5.11 -4.00
CA GLN A 533 -20.46 4.97 -2.54
C GLN A 533 -19.30 5.77 -1.94
N LEU A 534 -18.11 5.73 -2.55
CA LEU A 534 -16.94 6.46 -2.05
C LEU A 534 -17.07 7.97 -2.16
N LEU A 535 -17.62 8.48 -3.26
CA LEU A 535 -17.89 9.92 -3.41
C LEU A 535 -18.92 10.41 -2.38
N GLN A 536 -19.89 9.57 -2.02
CA GLN A 536 -20.90 9.90 -0.99
C GLN A 536 -20.41 9.64 0.44
N SER A 537 -19.31 8.91 0.62
CA SER A 537 -18.73 8.60 1.92
C SER A 537 -17.94 9.77 2.54
N ALA A 538 -17.51 9.62 3.79
CA ALA A 538 -16.64 10.58 4.46
C ALA A 538 -15.20 10.63 3.91
N LEU A 539 -14.79 9.68 3.05
CA LEU A 539 -13.41 9.55 2.58
C LEU A 539 -12.91 10.83 1.90
N LEU A 540 -13.59 11.27 0.84
CA LEU A 540 -13.16 12.42 0.06
C LEU A 540 -13.15 13.73 0.90
N PRO A 541 -14.19 14.05 1.70
CA PRO A 541 -14.14 15.18 2.63
C PRO A 541 -12.98 15.13 3.63
N VAL A 542 -12.69 13.97 4.23
CA VAL A 542 -11.58 13.79 5.19
C VAL A 542 -10.23 14.00 4.50
N LEU A 543 -10.02 13.41 3.32
CA LEU A 543 -8.78 13.58 2.58
C LEU A 543 -8.57 15.03 2.15
N LEU A 544 -9.60 15.73 1.65
CA LEU A 544 -9.50 17.14 1.28
C LEU A 544 -9.23 18.03 2.50
N LYS A 545 -9.81 17.71 3.66
CA LYS A 545 -9.50 18.41 4.93
C LYS A 545 -8.02 18.24 5.31
N LEU A 546 -7.48 17.02 5.22
CA LEU A 546 -6.09 16.74 5.56
C LEU A 546 -5.10 17.32 4.53
N ALA A 547 -5.48 17.39 3.26
CA ALA A 547 -4.69 18.01 2.19
C ALA A 547 -4.68 19.55 2.23
N SER A 548 -5.61 20.16 2.98
CA SER A 548 -5.77 21.61 3.00
C SER A 548 -4.63 22.29 3.78
N PRO A 549 -3.83 23.16 3.14
CA PRO A 549 -2.71 23.82 3.79
C PRO A 549 -3.18 24.91 4.75
N THR A 550 -2.29 25.30 5.66
CA THR A 550 -2.50 26.44 6.58
C THR A 550 -1.24 27.29 6.67
N GLN A 551 -1.32 28.42 7.38
CA GLN A 551 -0.17 29.28 7.63
C GLN A 551 1.00 28.55 8.32
N GLU A 552 0.73 27.53 9.14
CA GLU A 552 1.79 26.72 9.77
C GLU A 552 2.54 25.85 8.74
N SER A 553 1.90 25.48 7.62
CA SER A 553 2.47 24.65 6.55
C SER A 553 3.59 25.38 5.80
N GLU A 554 3.57 26.72 5.79
CA GLU A 554 4.55 27.58 5.14
C GLU A 554 5.84 27.76 5.94
N LEU A 555 5.88 27.33 7.21
CA LEU A 555 7.04 27.51 8.06
C LEU A 555 8.15 26.51 7.72
N ASP A 556 9.41 26.94 7.92
CA ASP A 556 10.58 26.06 7.81
C ASP A 556 10.93 25.47 9.18
N THR A 557 10.02 24.65 9.71
CA THR A 557 10.17 23.97 11.00
C THR A 557 9.96 22.48 10.83
N SER A 558 10.53 21.67 11.74
CA SER A 558 10.31 20.20 11.73
C SER A 558 8.82 19.84 11.82
N GLU A 559 8.03 20.68 12.48
CA GLU A 559 6.60 20.48 12.66
C GLU A 559 5.80 20.79 11.38
N ALA A 560 6.17 21.86 10.68
CA ALA A 560 5.62 22.15 9.37
C ALA A 560 6.00 21.08 8.33
N TYR A 561 7.19 20.47 8.44
CA TYR A 561 7.58 19.35 7.58
C TYR A 561 6.67 18.13 7.76
N LYS A 562 6.43 17.69 9.01
CA LYS A 562 5.51 16.58 9.30
C LYS A 562 4.09 16.90 8.81
N ARG A 563 3.66 18.16 8.92
CA ARG A 563 2.39 18.63 8.38
C ARG A 563 2.29 18.44 6.87
N ARG A 564 3.26 18.97 6.14
CA ARG A 564 3.33 18.86 4.67
C ARG A 564 3.38 17.39 4.23
N ALA A 565 4.04 16.53 4.99
CA ALA A 565 4.10 15.10 4.72
C ALA A 565 2.72 14.42 4.76
N VAL A 566 1.83 14.84 5.67
CA VAL A 566 0.41 14.41 5.72
C VAL A 566 -0.39 15.03 4.58
N GLU A 567 -0.24 16.34 4.36
CA GLU A 567 -0.96 17.07 3.30
C GLU A 567 -0.69 16.46 1.92
N VAL A 568 0.59 16.17 1.60
CA VAL A 568 1.02 15.62 0.31
C VAL A 568 0.44 14.22 0.10
N ARG A 569 0.47 13.36 1.13
CA ARG A 569 -0.08 11.99 1.05
C ARG A 569 -1.60 12.01 0.91
N ALA A 570 -2.29 12.90 1.63
CA ALA A 570 -3.73 13.06 1.50
C ALA A 570 -4.12 13.53 0.10
N MET A 571 -3.38 14.49 -0.49
CA MET A 571 -3.63 14.92 -1.86
C MET A 571 -3.30 13.83 -2.89
N ALA A 572 -2.28 13.00 -2.65
CA ALA A 572 -1.99 11.84 -3.49
C ALA A 572 -3.14 10.83 -3.50
N ALA A 573 -3.75 10.54 -2.34
CA ALA A 573 -4.93 9.69 -2.23
C ALA A 573 -6.12 10.26 -3.01
N VAL A 574 -6.39 11.57 -2.88
CA VAL A 574 -7.44 12.26 -3.66
C VAL A 574 -7.17 12.15 -5.16
N ASN A 575 -5.94 12.44 -5.60
CA ASN A 575 -5.56 12.38 -7.00
C ASN A 575 -5.73 10.96 -7.57
N ASN A 576 -5.34 9.92 -6.82
CA ASN A 576 -5.51 8.54 -7.28
C ASN A 576 -6.99 8.14 -7.38
N LEU A 577 -7.84 8.55 -6.41
CA LEU A 577 -9.28 8.32 -6.48
C LEU A 577 -9.88 8.93 -7.74
N LEU A 578 -9.57 10.20 -7.99
CA LEU A 578 -10.08 10.92 -9.15
C LEU A 578 -9.53 10.34 -10.46
N LEU A 579 -8.24 9.98 -10.51
CA LEU A 579 -7.62 9.39 -11.69
C LEU A 579 -8.25 8.04 -12.03
N ARG A 580 -8.49 7.19 -11.03
CA ARG A 580 -9.14 5.89 -11.22
C ARG A 580 -10.57 6.04 -11.72
N LEU A 581 -11.34 6.94 -11.12
CA LEU A 581 -12.70 7.25 -11.60
C LEU A 581 -12.69 7.80 -13.04
N ALA A 582 -11.71 8.65 -13.39
CA ALA A 582 -11.58 9.22 -14.73
C ALA A 582 -11.27 8.21 -15.83
N LEU A 583 -10.88 6.96 -15.50
CA LEU A 583 -10.72 5.89 -16.48
C LEU A 583 -12.07 5.43 -17.08
N PHE A 584 -13.15 5.58 -16.32
CA PHE A 584 -14.51 5.23 -16.74
C PHE A 584 -15.25 6.39 -17.42
N ALA A 585 -14.62 7.58 -17.51
CA ALA A 585 -15.23 8.73 -18.14
C ALA A 585 -15.46 8.49 -19.66
N PRO A 586 -16.54 9.05 -20.24
CA PRO A 586 -16.81 8.92 -21.66
C PRO A 586 -15.60 9.32 -22.53
N PRO A 587 -15.34 8.57 -23.62
CA PRO A 587 -14.28 8.93 -24.54
C PRO A 587 -14.56 10.30 -25.20
N PRO A 588 -13.52 11.01 -25.65
CA PRO A 588 -13.69 12.23 -26.41
C PRO A 588 -14.46 11.99 -27.72
N PRO A 589 -15.05 13.03 -28.34
CA PRO A 589 -15.79 12.90 -29.59
C PRO A 589 -15.03 12.23 -30.75
N SER A 590 -13.70 12.36 -30.77
CA SER A 590 -12.80 11.73 -31.75
C SER A 590 -12.75 10.20 -31.65
N GLN A 591 -13.15 9.64 -30.51
CA GLN A 591 -13.10 8.21 -30.20
C GLN A 591 -14.49 7.67 -29.83
N TRP A 592 -15.54 8.28 -30.40
CA TRP A 592 -16.91 7.94 -30.04
C TRP A 592 -17.25 6.50 -30.45
N PRO A 593 -17.78 5.67 -29.54
CA PRO A 593 -18.10 4.28 -29.84
C PRO A 593 -19.28 4.17 -30.79
N SER A 594 -19.31 3.07 -31.56
CA SER A 594 -20.44 2.72 -32.43
C SER A 594 -21.33 1.61 -31.84
N ASP A 595 -20.87 0.94 -30.78
CA ASP A 595 -21.60 -0.15 -30.15
C ASP A 595 -22.65 0.37 -29.16
N GLU A 596 -23.86 -0.19 -29.25
CA GLU A 596 -25.02 0.22 -28.46
C GLU A 596 -24.78 0.06 -26.95
N SER A 597 -24.10 -1.02 -26.55
CA SER A 597 -23.77 -1.27 -25.14
C SER A 597 -22.92 -0.18 -24.49
N THR A 598 -21.92 0.36 -25.19
CA THR A 598 -21.08 1.43 -24.65
C THR A 598 -21.84 2.76 -24.66
N LEU A 599 -22.73 2.99 -25.62
CA LEU A 599 -23.61 4.17 -25.64
C LEU A 599 -24.61 4.18 -24.48
N GLU A 600 -25.17 3.04 -24.10
CA GLU A 600 -25.98 2.90 -22.88
C GLU A 600 -25.15 3.25 -21.63
N CYS A 601 -23.91 2.78 -21.57
CA CYS A 601 -22.99 3.09 -20.47
C CYS A 601 -22.68 4.59 -20.38
N ILE A 602 -22.45 5.24 -21.52
CA ILE A 602 -22.28 6.71 -21.61
C ILE A 602 -23.53 7.43 -21.11
N THR A 603 -24.72 6.98 -21.52
CA THR A 603 -25.98 7.61 -21.10
C THR A 603 -26.18 7.49 -19.59
N ALA A 604 -25.89 6.31 -19.01
CA ALA A 604 -25.96 6.08 -17.57
C ALA A 604 -24.95 6.95 -16.80
N TRP A 605 -23.70 7.03 -17.29
CA TRP A 605 -22.67 7.91 -16.74
C TRP A 605 -23.13 9.37 -16.71
N ARG A 606 -23.58 9.89 -17.86
CA ARG A 606 -24.01 11.28 -18.00
C ARG A 606 -25.20 11.63 -17.12
N THR A 607 -26.12 10.68 -16.95
CA THR A 607 -27.27 10.82 -16.05
C THR A 607 -26.82 10.88 -14.59
N TRP A 608 -25.87 10.04 -14.20
CA TRP A 608 -25.33 10.02 -12.83
C TRP A 608 -24.46 11.25 -12.52
N VAL A 609 -23.54 11.61 -13.42
CA VAL A 609 -22.62 12.75 -13.25
C VAL A 609 -23.30 14.10 -13.47
N GLY A 610 -24.39 14.17 -14.24
CA GLY A 610 -25.10 15.42 -14.54
C GLY A 610 -24.63 16.13 -15.81
N THR A 611 -24.07 15.39 -16.78
CA THR A 611 -23.61 15.91 -18.10
C THR A 611 -24.53 15.53 -19.26
N SER A 612 -25.78 15.14 -18.95
CA SER A 612 -26.75 14.64 -19.93
C SER A 612 -27.26 15.70 -20.91
N HIS A 613 -27.01 17.00 -20.66
CA HIS A 613 -27.30 18.07 -21.62
C HIS A 613 -26.50 17.97 -22.91
N LEU A 614 -25.36 17.25 -22.90
CA LEU A 614 -24.61 16.90 -24.12
C LEU A 614 -25.41 16.01 -25.08
N GLU A 615 -26.50 15.40 -24.62
CA GLU A 615 -27.46 14.62 -25.44
C GLU A 615 -28.69 15.45 -25.82
N GLY A 616 -28.67 16.77 -25.62
CA GLY A 616 -29.80 17.67 -25.87
C GLY A 616 -30.85 17.68 -24.76
N LYS A 617 -30.56 17.10 -23.58
CA LYS A 617 -31.40 17.22 -22.38
C LYS A 617 -31.18 18.56 -21.67
N GLN A 618 -32.03 18.92 -20.72
CA GLN A 618 -31.79 20.09 -19.87
C GLN A 618 -30.64 19.83 -18.90
N LEU A 619 -29.93 20.89 -18.51
CA LEU A 619 -28.87 20.80 -17.50
C LEU A 619 -29.48 20.43 -16.13
N ILE A 620 -29.03 19.31 -15.55
CA ILE A 620 -29.50 18.82 -14.25
C ILE A 620 -28.29 18.71 -13.30
N VAL A 621 -28.38 19.38 -12.16
CA VAL A 621 -27.35 19.36 -11.13
C VAL A 621 -27.57 18.17 -10.18
N THR A 622 -26.91 17.05 -10.50
CA THR A 622 -26.96 15.83 -9.68
C THR A 622 -26.15 15.97 -8.39
N PRO A 623 -26.36 15.11 -7.37
CA PRO A 623 -25.52 15.08 -6.17
C PRO A 623 -24.04 14.86 -6.51
N THR A 624 -23.75 13.94 -7.44
CA THR A 624 -22.39 13.64 -7.93
C THR A 624 -21.74 14.88 -8.55
N TYR A 625 -22.47 15.62 -9.39
CA TYR A 625 -21.98 16.88 -9.97
C TYR A 625 -21.53 17.86 -8.88
N ARG A 626 -22.36 18.07 -7.85
CA ARG A 626 -22.05 19.00 -6.74
C ARG A 626 -20.79 18.58 -5.98
N ILE A 627 -20.65 17.30 -5.68
CA ILE A 627 -19.47 16.76 -4.99
C ILE A 627 -18.21 16.99 -5.83
N LEU A 628 -18.26 16.70 -7.14
CA LEU A 628 -17.13 16.91 -8.05
C LEU A 628 -16.80 18.39 -8.24
N GLN A 629 -17.80 19.27 -8.30
CA GLN A 629 -17.61 20.71 -8.41
C GLN A 629 -17.02 21.30 -7.12
N GLU A 630 -17.49 20.88 -5.94
CA GLU A 630 -16.88 21.28 -4.66
C GLU A 630 -15.44 20.79 -4.57
N THR A 631 -15.18 19.55 -4.99
CA THR A 631 -13.84 18.96 -5.01
C THR A 631 -12.92 19.74 -5.96
N TRP A 632 -13.39 20.09 -7.16
CA TRP A 632 -12.67 20.95 -8.11
C TRP A 632 -12.24 22.26 -7.45
N ASN A 633 -13.17 22.96 -6.79
CA ASN A 633 -12.90 24.23 -6.13
C ASN A 633 -11.89 24.09 -4.99
N ARG A 634 -12.00 23.03 -4.18
CA ARG A 634 -11.06 22.77 -3.07
C ARG A 634 -9.67 22.41 -3.58
N VAL A 635 -9.56 21.51 -4.57
CA VAL A 635 -8.26 21.14 -5.18
C VAL A 635 -7.61 22.36 -5.85
N PHE A 636 -8.39 23.18 -6.54
CA PHE A 636 -7.90 24.44 -7.12
C PHE A 636 -7.41 25.41 -6.04
N ALA A 637 -8.14 25.56 -4.93
CA ALA A 637 -7.74 26.43 -3.83
C ALA A 637 -6.42 25.97 -3.19
N ILE A 638 -6.23 24.65 -2.99
CA ILE A 638 -4.97 24.07 -2.50
C ILE A 638 -3.83 24.37 -3.48
N ALA A 639 -4.03 24.13 -4.78
CA ALA A 639 -3.03 24.42 -5.80
C ALA A 639 -2.66 25.91 -5.81
N SER A 640 -3.66 26.79 -5.77
CA SER A 640 -3.47 28.24 -5.77
C SER A 640 -2.73 28.73 -4.53
N HIS A 641 -2.98 28.12 -3.36
CA HIS A 641 -2.24 28.45 -2.15
C HIS A 641 -0.76 28.15 -2.33
N TRP A 642 -0.39 26.92 -2.68
CA TRP A 642 1.01 26.53 -2.84
C TRP A 642 1.71 27.27 -3.97
N ALA A 643 1.03 27.52 -5.09
CA ALA A 643 1.55 28.32 -6.18
C ALA A 643 1.76 29.79 -5.82
N SER A 644 1.16 30.29 -4.74
CA SER A 644 1.36 31.65 -4.23
C SER A 644 2.49 31.77 -3.19
N VAL A 645 2.99 30.65 -2.67
CA VAL A 645 4.06 30.65 -1.66
C VAL A 645 5.38 31.11 -2.32
N PRO A 646 6.04 32.18 -1.83
CA PRO A 646 7.20 32.76 -2.50
C PRO A 646 8.34 31.77 -2.76
N SER A 647 8.63 30.89 -1.80
CA SER A 647 9.69 29.87 -1.93
C SER A 647 9.41 28.85 -3.04
N VAL A 648 8.14 28.55 -3.32
CA VAL A 648 7.71 27.64 -4.40
C VAL A 648 7.87 28.33 -5.75
N VAL A 649 7.42 29.59 -5.84
CA VAL A 649 7.55 30.43 -7.04
C VAL A 649 9.03 30.62 -7.42
N ASP A 650 9.86 30.95 -6.43
CA ASP A 650 11.29 31.21 -6.64
C ASP A 650 12.07 29.92 -6.97
N ALA A 651 11.68 28.77 -6.41
CA ALA A 651 12.39 27.53 -6.65
C ALA A 651 12.23 26.99 -8.09
N ASP A 652 11.07 27.18 -8.72
CA ASP A 652 10.87 26.81 -10.13
C ASP A 652 11.83 27.59 -11.06
N SER A 653 12.31 28.77 -10.63
CA SER A 653 13.30 29.55 -11.37
C SER A 653 14.74 29.02 -11.29
N CYS A 654 15.07 28.15 -10.32
CA CYS A 654 16.44 27.69 -10.02
C CYS A 654 16.75 26.23 -10.39
N VAL A 655 15.76 25.39 -10.75
CA VAL A 655 16.00 23.96 -11.01
C VAL A 655 16.39 23.74 -12.48
N SER A 656 17.70 23.78 -12.76
CA SER A 656 18.29 23.24 -13.99
C SER A 656 19.25 22.09 -13.64
N GLY A 657 18.83 20.86 -13.91
CA GLY A 657 19.74 19.70 -14.00
C GLY A 657 19.49 18.59 -12.99
N ALA A 658 19.15 17.41 -13.53
CA ALA A 658 19.30 16.07 -12.95
C ALA A 658 18.54 15.75 -11.64
N TRP A 659 17.35 15.18 -11.80
CA TRP A 659 16.72 14.31 -10.78
C TRP A 659 17.33 12.90 -10.74
N THR A 660 18.44 12.67 -11.47
CA THR A 660 19.12 11.39 -11.51
C THR A 660 20.46 11.48 -10.79
N THR A 661 20.52 10.78 -9.65
CA THR A 661 21.71 10.40 -8.87
C THR A 661 22.49 11.53 -8.18
N ALA A 662 22.50 11.42 -6.84
CA ALA A 662 23.41 12.06 -5.88
C ALA A 662 23.07 13.49 -5.41
N ALA A 663 22.00 13.62 -4.62
CA ALA A 663 22.00 14.50 -3.45
C ALA A 663 22.22 13.63 -2.20
N LYS A 664 23.46 13.19 -1.99
CA LYS A 664 23.91 12.68 -0.68
C LYS A 664 24.09 13.89 0.23
N ALA A 665 23.37 13.87 1.36
CA ALA A 665 23.61 14.66 2.57
C ALA A 665 23.18 16.15 2.57
N ASP A 666 21.95 16.46 2.16
CA ASP A 666 21.21 17.58 2.76
C ASP A 666 19.78 17.11 3.09
N THR A 667 19.61 16.58 4.30
CA THR A 667 18.38 15.89 4.76
C THR A 667 17.39 16.88 5.36
N GLY A 668 16.66 17.55 4.47
CA GLY A 668 15.36 18.17 4.71
C GLY A 668 14.71 18.43 3.36
N THR A 669 13.54 17.87 3.06
CA THR A 669 12.84 18.32 1.85
C THR A 669 12.48 19.79 2.06
N SER A 670 12.96 20.65 1.18
CA SER A 670 12.66 22.08 1.26
C SER A 670 11.17 22.30 1.05
N LEU A 671 10.59 23.27 1.78
CA LEU A 671 9.24 23.81 1.56
C LEU A 671 8.87 23.94 0.06
N ALA A 672 9.82 24.45 -0.73
CA ALA A 672 9.69 24.59 -2.17
C ALA A 672 9.40 23.28 -2.91
N ARG A 673 10.15 22.22 -2.60
CA ARG A 673 9.99 20.89 -3.21
C ARG A 673 8.62 20.30 -2.90
N ASP A 674 8.20 20.38 -1.65
CA ASP A 674 6.90 19.87 -1.22
C ASP A 674 5.76 20.65 -1.89
N GLY A 675 5.88 21.99 -1.96
CA GLY A 675 4.90 22.86 -2.62
C GLY A 675 4.81 22.61 -4.13
N ILE A 676 5.93 22.44 -4.84
CA ILE A 676 5.93 22.08 -6.28
C ILE A 676 5.25 20.72 -6.48
N ALA A 677 5.57 19.72 -5.65
CA ALA A 677 4.94 18.41 -5.71
C ALA A 677 3.44 18.49 -5.46
N MET A 678 2.99 19.34 -4.53
CA MET A 678 1.58 19.58 -4.27
C MET A 678 0.87 20.20 -5.47
N VAL A 679 1.40 21.28 -6.03
CA VAL A 679 0.84 21.93 -7.23
C VAL A 679 0.70 20.92 -8.37
N ASN A 680 1.75 20.13 -8.64
CA ASN A 680 1.72 19.12 -9.68
C ASN A 680 0.63 18.04 -9.44
N THR A 681 0.49 17.59 -8.19
CA THR A 681 -0.52 16.59 -7.80
C THR A 681 -1.93 17.16 -7.94
N CYS A 682 -2.16 18.41 -7.51
CA CYS A 682 -3.45 19.07 -7.65
C CYS A 682 -3.84 19.26 -9.11
N ILE A 683 -2.92 19.65 -10.00
CA ILE A 683 -3.22 19.77 -11.44
C ILE A 683 -3.59 18.41 -12.03
N GLY A 684 -2.99 17.31 -11.58
CA GLY A 684 -3.43 15.95 -11.93
C GLY A 684 -4.87 15.65 -11.50
N GLY A 685 -5.25 16.07 -10.29
CA GLY A 685 -6.61 15.96 -9.78
C GLY A 685 -7.61 16.79 -10.58
N LEU A 686 -7.25 18.04 -10.91
CA LEU A 686 -8.05 18.91 -11.79
C LEU A 686 -8.23 18.28 -13.17
N TRP A 687 -7.16 17.75 -13.79
CA TRP A 687 -7.28 17.08 -15.08
C TRP A 687 -8.26 15.89 -15.02
N SER A 688 -8.19 15.11 -13.94
CA SER A 688 -9.07 13.97 -13.72
C SER A 688 -10.53 14.40 -13.56
N ILE A 689 -10.82 15.43 -12.76
CA ILE A 689 -12.19 15.95 -12.59
C ILE A 689 -12.70 16.56 -13.90
N ALA A 690 -11.88 17.31 -14.64
CA ALA A 690 -12.27 17.86 -15.94
C ALA A 690 -12.69 16.74 -16.90
N ARG A 691 -12.00 15.58 -16.89
CA ARG A 691 -12.38 14.42 -17.70
C ARG A 691 -13.69 13.78 -17.22
N ILE A 692 -13.85 13.59 -15.92
CA ILE A 692 -15.09 13.02 -15.33
C ILE A 692 -16.30 13.86 -15.71
N LEU A 693 -16.15 15.18 -15.64
CA LEU A 693 -17.18 16.16 -16.02
C LEU A 693 -17.24 16.44 -17.53
N GLU A 694 -16.50 15.72 -18.38
CA GLU A 694 -16.45 15.94 -19.84
C GLU A 694 -16.17 17.41 -20.24
N GLY A 695 -15.41 18.14 -19.42
CA GLY A 695 -15.10 19.56 -19.60
C GLY A 695 -16.22 20.53 -19.23
N GLN A 696 -17.35 20.06 -18.68
CA GLN A 696 -18.55 20.86 -18.38
C GLN A 696 -18.37 21.70 -17.10
N LEU A 697 -17.41 22.62 -17.14
CA LEU A 697 -17.13 23.62 -16.11
C LEU A 697 -17.21 25.03 -16.74
N PRO A 698 -17.65 26.06 -16.00
CA PRO A 698 -17.74 27.42 -16.53
C PRO A 698 -16.40 27.91 -17.09
N LEU A 699 -16.37 28.52 -18.26
CA LEU A 699 -15.11 29.13 -18.76
C LEU A 699 -14.99 30.59 -18.34
N ILE A 700 -16.12 31.20 -17.98
CA ILE A 700 -16.25 32.59 -17.59
C ILE A 700 -16.86 32.65 -16.19
N SER A 701 -16.35 33.53 -15.35
CA SER A 701 -16.88 33.88 -14.04
C SER A 701 -16.97 35.40 -13.95
N GLU A 702 -18.15 35.93 -13.64
CA GLU A 702 -18.39 37.38 -13.51
C GLU A 702 -17.95 38.19 -14.75
N GLY A 703 -18.10 37.61 -15.96
CA GLY A 703 -17.73 38.25 -17.23
C GLY A 703 -16.23 38.25 -17.54
N GLN A 704 -15.41 37.58 -16.73
CA GLN A 704 -13.97 37.41 -16.94
C GLN A 704 -13.61 35.92 -17.10
N PRO A 705 -12.42 35.59 -17.66
CA PRO A 705 -11.88 34.25 -17.62
C PRO A 705 -11.97 33.65 -16.21
N ALA A 706 -12.50 32.43 -16.10
CA ALA A 706 -12.56 31.76 -14.81
C ALA A 706 -11.14 31.65 -14.20
N PRO A 707 -10.96 31.86 -12.88
CA PRO A 707 -9.64 31.95 -12.27
C PRO A 707 -8.72 30.75 -12.55
N TYR A 708 -9.29 29.54 -12.61
CA TYR A 708 -8.53 28.33 -12.93
C TYR A 708 -8.05 28.29 -14.38
N VAL A 709 -8.78 28.86 -15.34
CA VAL A 709 -8.32 28.93 -16.74
C VAL A 709 -7.08 29.80 -16.81
N THR A 710 -7.16 31.01 -16.24
CA THR A 710 -6.04 31.96 -16.19
C THR A 710 -4.84 31.37 -15.44
N ALA A 711 -5.07 30.72 -14.30
CA ALA A 711 -4.01 30.10 -13.51
C ALA A 711 -3.33 28.93 -14.24
N LEU A 712 -4.09 28.07 -14.93
CA LEU A 712 -3.53 26.96 -15.72
C LEU A 712 -2.74 27.46 -16.93
N GLN A 713 -3.23 28.52 -17.61
CA GLN A 713 -2.49 29.16 -18.71
C GLN A 713 -1.18 29.77 -18.20
N ALA A 714 -1.21 30.46 -17.06
CA ALA A 714 -0.02 31.02 -16.43
C ALA A 714 0.96 29.92 -15.99
N ALA A 715 0.47 28.85 -15.34
CA ALA A 715 1.28 27.72 -14.92
C ALA A 715 1.96 27.02 -16.10
N TYR A 716 1.27 26.85 -17.23
CA TYR A 716 1.87 26.31 -18.46
C TYR A 716 3.03 27.18 -18.98
N GLN A 717 2.89 28.51 -18.88
CA GLN A 717 3.90 29.47 -19.34
C GLN A 717 5.09 29.58 -18.39
N SER A 718 4.86 29.46 -17.08
CA SER A 718 5.90 29.63 -16.05
C SER A 718 6.66 28.34 -15.73
N ALA A 719 5.98 27.19 -15.78
CA ALA A 719 6.54 25.93 -15.31
C ALA A 719 7.72 25.47 -16.18
N ARG A 720 8.82 25.04 -15.53
CA ARG A 720 9.93 24.38 -16.23
C ARG A 720 9.78 22.87 -16.31
N ILE A 721 8.98 22.30 -15.42
CA ILE A 721 8.71 20.86 -15.34
C ILE A 721 7.72 20.48 -16.45
N VAL A 722 8.15 19.61 -17.38
CA VAL A 722 7.33 19.18 -18.52
C VAL A 722 6.03 18.50 -18.06
N ASP A 723 6.08 17.66 -17.02
CA ASP A 723 4.91 16.98 -16.46
C ASP A 723 3.80 17.96 -16.01
N VAL A 724 4.16 19.08 -15.38
CA VAL A 724 3.21 20.14 -15.00
C VAL A 724 2.57 20.75 -16.25
N ARG A 725 3.39 21.11 -17.26
CA ARG A 725 2.90 21.68 -18.52
C ARG A 725 1.97 20.73 -19.26
N VAL A 726 2.31 19.44 -19.29
CA VAL A 726 1.50 18.37 -19.89
C VAL A 726 0.13 18.32 -19.24
N LYS A 727 0.06 18.30 -17.89
CA LYS A 727 -1.22 18.25 -17.17
C LYS A 727 -2.02 19.55 -17.32
N CYS A 728 -1.36 20.72 -17.35
CA CYS A 728 -2.03 21.99 -17.65
C CYS A 728 -2.68 21.98 -19.03
N VAL A 729 -1.94 21.61 -20.08
CA VAL A 729 -2.45 21.53 -21.45
C VAL A 729 -3.55 20.47 -21.56
N GLY A 730 -3.37 19.30 -20.94
CA GLY A 730 -4.38 18.25 -20.89
C GLY A 730 -5.69 18.72 -20.23
N THR A 731 -5.59 19.46 -19.12
CA THR A 731 -6.77 20.03 -18.43
C THR A 731 -7.45 21.09 -19.31
N LEU A 732 -6.69 22.03 -19.87
CA LEU A 732 -7.20 23.10 -20.72
C LEU A 732 -7.85 22.56 -22.01
N ALA A 733 -7.29 21.51 -22.61
CA ALA A 733 -7.87 20.85 -23.78
C ALA A 733 -9.25 20.25 -23.47
N VAL A 734 -9.43 19.67 -22.29
CA VAL A 734 -10.74 19.15 -21.88
C VAL A 734 -11.74 20.29 -21.64
N LEU A 735 -11.31 21.36 -20.96
CA LEU A 735 -12.13 22.56 -20.70
C LEU A 735 -12.54 23.29 -21.98
N ALA A 736 -11.72 23.25 -23.04
CA ALA A 736 -12.03 23.87 -24.33
C ALA A 736 -13.34 23.35 -24.97
N ARG A 737 -13.89 22.24 -24.46
CA ARG A 737 -15.14 21.61 -24.89
C ARG A 737 -16.33 21.88 -23.97
N SER A 738 -16.20 22.79 -23.01
CA SER A 738 -17.30 23.16 -22.12
C SER A 738 -18.50 23.68 -22.91
N GLN A 739 -19.72 23.23 -22.59
CA GLN A 739 -20.97 23.71 -23.19
C GLN A 739 -21.90 24.38 -22.16
N VAL A 740 -21.40 24.67 -20.96
CA VAL A 740 -22.22 25.11 -19.81
C VAL A 740 -23.14 26.29 -20.13
N GLU A 741 -22.67 27.32 -20.86
CA GLU A 741 -23.54 28.44 -21.26
C GLU A 741 -24.28 28.24 -22.58
N CYS A 742 -23.85 27.31 -23.41
CA CYS A 742 -24.51 27.01 -24.68
C CYS A 742 -25.85 26.27 -24.46
N ALA A 743 -26.04 25.65 -23.29
CA ALA A 743 -27.27 24.94 -22.94
C ALA A 743 -28.49 25.88 -22.81
N ASP A 744 -28.28 27.10 -22.32
CA ASP A 744 -29.37 28.04 -22.00
C ASP A 744 -29.45 29.26 -22.94
N SER A 745 -28.44 29.50 -23.80
CA SER A 745 -28.34 30.70 -24.61
C SER A 745 -27.87 30.46 -26.05
N ASN A 746 -28.67 30.94 -27.01
CA ASN A 746 -28.31 31.02 -28.43
C ASN A 746 -28.59 32.45 -28.94
N PRO A 747 -27.59 33.22 -29.41
CA PRO A 747 -26.20 32.84 -29.69
C PRO A 747 -25.29 32.77 -28.45
N VAL A 748 -24.16 32.05 -28.59
CA VAL A 748 -23.09 31.96 -27.57
C VAL A 748 -22.57 33.35 -27.22
N ALA A 749 -22.47 33.66 -25.92
CA ALA A 749 -21.99 34.94 -25.43
C ALA A 749 -20.57 35.29 -25.95
N THR A 750 -20.33 36.56 -26.28
CA THR A 750 -19.05 37.06 -26.81
C THR A 750 -17.85 36.69 -25.93
N ALA A 751 -18.03 36.68 -24.61
CA ALA A 751 -16.98 36.31 -23.66
C ALA A 751 -16.56 34.83 -23.80
N TYR A 752 -17.52 33.92 -24.03
CA TYR A 752 -17.23 32.51 -24.31
C TYR A 752 -16.55 32.31 -25.65
N GLN A 753 -16.98 33.05 -26.69
CA GLN A 753 -16.32 33.00 -28.00
C GLN A 753 -14.84 33.40 -27.91
N ALA A 754 -14.53 34.48 -27.20
CA ALA A 754 -13.15 34.91 -26.96
C ALA A 754 -12.34 33.83 -26.20
N MET A 755 -12.98 33.12 -25.28
CA MET A 755 -12.33 32.05 -24.53
C MET A 755 -12.04 30.81 -25.39
N TYR A 756 -12.98 30.38 -26.24
CA TYR A 756 -12.72 29.28 -27.18
C TYR A 756 -11.56 29.62 -28.11
N LEU A 757 -11.49 30.86 -28.61
CA LEU A 757 -10.37 31.31 -29.44
C LEU A 757 -9.03 31.26 -28.69
N SER A 758 -9.01 31.73 -27.43
CA SER A 758 -7.83 31.71 -26.58
C SER A 758 -7.31 30.29 -26.34
N LEU A 759 -8.20 29.36 -25.96
CA LEU A 759 -7.84 27.97 -25.69
C LEU A 759 -7.43 27.22 -26.97
N GLY A 760 -8.18 27.39 -28.06
CA GLY A 760 -7.85 26.77 -29.35
C GLY A 760 -6.50 27.22 -29.89
N SER A 761 -6.22 28.53 -29.83
CA SER A 761 -4.93 29.10 -30.27
C SER A 761 -3.78 28.57 -29.43
N LEU A 762 -3.95 28.53 -28.10
CA LEU A 762 -2.95 27.98 -27.18
C LEU A 762 -2.56 26.55 -27.56
N LEU A 763 -3.53 25.67 -27.84
CA LEU A 763 -3.26 24.28 -28.19
C LEU A 763 -2.41 24.16 -29.47
N VAL A 764 -2.74 24.94 -30.50
CA VAL A 764 -1.97 24.94 -31.76
C VAL A 764 -0.57 25.53 -31.54
N ASP A 765 -0.44 26.61 -30.77
CA ASP A 765 0.85 27.23 -30.44
C ASP A 765 1.76 26.27 -29.65
N VAL A 766 1.18 25.44 -28.77
CA VAL A 766 1.91 24.37 -28.07
C VAL A 766 2.47 23.34 -29.07
N ILE A 767 1.68 22.93 -30.06
CA ILE A 767 2.14 22.00 -31.11
C ILE A 767 3.27 22.64 -31.92
N GLU A 768 3.11 23.91 -32.33
CA GLU A 768 4.13 24.63 -33.10
C GLU A 768 5.46 24.69 -32.36
N THR A 769 5.44 25.10 -31.08
CA THR A 769 6.64 25.22 -30.24
C THR A 769 7.28 23.87 -29.93
N SER A 770 6.50 22.83 -29.63
CA SER A 770 7.01 21.49 -29.30
C SER A 770 7.43 20.66 -30.52
N SER A 771 6.98 21.01 -31.73
CA SER A 771 7.32 20.30 -32.99
C SER A 771 8.79 20.43 -33.43
N HIS A 772 9.63 21.07 -32.62
CA HIS A 772 11.04 21.32 -32.90
C HIS A 772 12.00 20.67 -31.88
N ASP A 773 11.48 20.19 -30.75
CA ASP A 773 12.29 19.70 -29.63
C ASP A 773 11.81 18.30 -29.16
N PRO A 774 12.65 17.25 -29.29
CA PRO A 774 12.30 15.90 -28.81
C PRO A 774 12.10 15.82 -27.29
N ASP A 775 12.68 16.73 -26.52
CA ASP A 775 12.50 16.74 -25.06
C ASP A 775 11.08 17.22 -24.66
N GLN A 776 10.32 17.76 -25.61
CA GLN A 776 8.93 18.20 -25.44
C GLN A 776 7.92 17.21 -26.06
N ALA A 777 8.33 15.97 -26.36
CA ALA A 777 7.48 15.00 -27.05
C ALA A 777 6.19 14.68 -26.28
N GLU A 778 6.21 14.59 -24.95
CA GLU A 778 5.00 14.37 -24.14
C GLU A 778 3.97 15.49 -24.31
N LEU A 779 4.46 16.73 -24.30
CA LEU A 779 3.64 17.93 -24.48
C LEU A 779 3.05 17.99 -25.89
N LEU A 780 3.85 17.63 -26.91
CA LEU A 780 3.42 17.53 -28.29
C LEU A 780 2.27 16.51 -28.43
N VAL A 781 2.38 15.34 -27.81
CA VAL A 781 1.36 14.29 -27.85
C VAL A 781 0.05 14.76 -27.24
N VAL A 782 0.10 15.35 -26.04
CA VAL A 782 -1.11 15.82 -25.34
C VAL A 782 -1.78 16.97 -26.10
N ALA A 783 -1.01 17.89 -26.69
CA ALA A 783 -1.56 18.98 -27.47
C ALA A 783 -2.21 18.51 -28.79
N ILE A 784 -1.58 17.56 -29.51
CA ILE A 784 -2.15 16.96 -30.72
C ILE A 784 -3.48 16.27 -30.40
N ASN A 785 -3.51 15.41 -29.38
CA ASN A 785 -4.73 14.72 -28.98
C ASN A 785 -5.80 15.74 -28.52
N GLY A 786 -5.42 16.78 -27.77
CA GLY A 786 -6.33 17.84 -27.36
C GLY A 786 -6.99 18.58 -28.53
N VAL A 787 -6.24 18.90 -29.60
CA VAL A 787 -6.78 19.53 -30.82
C VAL A 787 -7.75 18.61 -31.53
N ILE A 788 -7.35 17.35 -31.76
CA ILE A 788 -8.19 16.35 -32.44
C ILE A 788 -9.50 16.16 -31.65
N ASP A 789 -9.38 15.96 -30.34
CA ASP A 789 -10.51 15.70 -29.46
C ASP A 789 -11.47 16.90 -29.31
N THR A 790 -10.98 18.12 -29.53
CA THR A 790 -11.79 19.35 -29.48
C THR A 790 -12.51 19.61 -30.79
N TYR A 791 -11.84 19.39 -31.94
CA TYR A 791 -12.34 19.79 -33.26
C TYR A 791 -12.81 18.62 -34.13
N ALA A 792 -12.93 17.42 -33.57
CA ALA A 792 -13.49 16.26 -34.26
C ALA A 792 -14.96 16.42 -34.65
N ASN A 793 -15.74 17.26 -33.94
CA ASN A 793 -17.15 17.52 -34.23
C ASN A 793 -17.32 18.92 -34.86
N GLU A 794 -17.66 18.95 -36.14
CA GLU A 794 -17.93 20.16 -36.93
C GLU A 794 -19.18 20.93 -36.48
N LEU A 795 -20.12 20.26 -35.82
CA LEU A 795 -21.35 20.87 -35.31
C LEU A 795 -21.16 21.52 -33.93
N ALA A 796 -19.98 21.41 -33.34
CA ALA A 796 -19.70 21.97 -32.04
C ALA A 796 -19.71 23.51 -32.07
N PRO A 797 -20.15 24.19 -30.99
CA PRO A 797 -20.29 25.65 -30.97
C PRO A 797 -18.95 26.40 -31.07
N TRP A 798 -17.83 25.74 -30.81
CA TRP A 798 -16.48 26.28 -30.95
C TRP A 798 -15.81 25.95 -32.29
N ASN A 799 -16.48 25.26 -33.22
CA ASN A 799 -15.89 24.89 -34.51
C ASN A 799 -15.45 26.11 -35.35
N PHE A 800 -16.11 27.26 -35.18
CA PHE A 800 -15.71 28.52 -35.84
C PHE A 800 -14.24 28.88 -35.56
N VAL A 801 -13.69 28.51 -34.39
CA VAL A 801 -12.28 28.78 -34.04
C VAL A 801 -11.33 28.02 -34.99
N TYR A 802 -11.70 26.82 -35.41
CA TYR A 802 -10.90 26.03 -36.34
C TYR A 802 -10.86 26.67 -37.74
N GLU A 803 -12.02 27.15 -38.18
CA GLU A 803 -12.23 27.77 -39.50
C GLU A 803 -11.58 29.15 -39.57
N ASP A 804 -11.96 30.05 -38.65
CA ASP A 804 -11.46 31.42 -38.58
C ASP A 804 -9.97 31.47 -38.21
N GLY A 805 -9.51 30.53 -37.38
CA GLY A 805 -8.11 30.39 -36.98
C GLY A 805 -7.21 29.78 -38.05
N ASN A 806 -7.76 29.33 -39.18
CA ASN A 806 -7.04 28.62 -40.26
C ASN A 806 -6.20 27.43 -39.75
N PHE A 807 -6.74 26.67 -38.79
CA PHE A 807 -6.01 25.59 -38.13
C PHE A 807 -5.66 24.45 -39.08
N GLN A 808 -6.51 24.18 -40.08
CA GLN A 808 -6.25 23.19 -41.13
C GLN A 808 -4.88 23.42 -41.80
N THR A 809 -4.60 24.66 -42.23
CA THR A 809 -3.37 25.01 -42.94
C THR A 809 -2.16 24.94 -41.99
N ARG A 810 -2.31 25.49 -40.78
CA ARG A 810 -1.24 25.48 -39.77
C ARG A 810 -0.81 24.06 -39.41
N LEU A 811 -1.77 23.21 -39.03
CA LEU A 811 -1.51 21.82 -38.63
C LEU A 811 -0.93 20.98 -39.78
N SER A 812 -1.42 21.18 -41.01
CA SER A 812 -0.86 20.50 -42.19
C SER A 812 0.62 20.84 -42.41
N GLY A 813 1.02 22.10 -42.15
CA GLY A 813 2.41 22.53 -42.20
C GLY A 813 3.31 21.86 -41.14
N LEU A 814 2.75 21.40 -40.03
CA LEU A 814 3.49 20.84 -38.88
C LEU A 814 3.75 19.33 -38.99
N ILE A 815 3.10 18.61 -39.91
CA ILE A 815 3.29 17.16 -40.08
C ILE A 815 4.77 16.79 -40.29
N THR A 816 5.49 17.55 -41.12
CA THR A 816 6.91 17.28 -41.40
C THR A 816 7.82 17.59 -40.20
N PRO A 817 7.71 18.75 -39.51
CA PRO A 817 8.34 18.98 -38.21
C PRO A 817 8.10 17.87 -37.18
N ILE A 818 6.84 17.50 -36.94
CA ILE A 818 6.45 16.46 -35.97
C ILE A 818 7.10 15.11 -36.31
N THR A 819 7.04 14.71 -37.59
CA THR A 819 7.68 13.46 -38.06
C THR A 819 9.19 13.45 -37.80
N ARG A 820 9.87 14.61 -37.91
CA ARG A 820 11.31 14.71 -37.63
C ARG A 820 11.61 14.55 -36.13
N VAL A 821 10.78 15.13 -35.27
CA VAL A 821 10.92 14.99 -33.80
C VAL A 821 10.74 13.53 -33.39
N ILE A 822 9.68 12.86 -33.84
CA ILE A 822 9.40 11.47 -33.47
C ILE A 822 10.52 10.52 -33.91
N LYS A 823 11.12 10.76 -35.07
CA LYS A 823 12.26 9.96 -35.57
C LYS A 823 13.53 10.12 -34.73
N ARG A 824 13.68 11.21 -33.97
CA ARG A 824 14.84 11.49 -33.12
C ARG A 824 14.70 10.94 -31.70
N MET A 825 13.50 10.53 -31.31
CA MET A 825 13.25 9.96 -29.98
C MET A 825 13.96 8.61 -29.80
N ASP A 826 14.45 8.36 -28.59
CA ASP A 826 15.11 7.10 -28.23
C ASP A 826 14.07 6.01 -27.93
N LYS A 827 13.94 5.07 -28.87
CA LYS A 827 13.03 3.92 -28.76
C LYS A 827 13.37 2.98 -27.61
N SER A 828 14.64 2.94 -27.17
CA SER A 828 15.09 2.00 -26.14
C SER A 828 14.85 2.52 -24.73
N ASN A 829 14.86 3.84 -24.56
CA ASN A 829 14.67 4.50 -23.27
C ASN A 829 13.18 4.67 -22.92
N ASP A 830 12.32 5.00 -23.91
CA ASP A 830 10.88 5.13 -23.70
C ASP A 830 10.05 4.62 -24.89
N VAL A 831 9.85 3.29 -24.92
CA VAL A 831 9.00 2.62 -25.92
C VAL A 831 7.56 3.13 -25.88
N SER A 832 7.04 3.46 -24.69
CA SER A 832 5.64 3.88 -24.54
C SER A 832 5.38 5.26 -25.13
N LEU A 833 6.25 6.23 -24.86
CA LEU A 833 6.15 7.57 -25.39
C LEU A 833 6.35 7.60 -26.90
N TYR A 834 7.32 6.83 -27.42
CA TYR A 834 7.52 6.70 -28.86
C TYR A 834 6.26 6.14 -29.56
N THR A 835 5.62 5.13 -28.96
CA THR A 835 4.40 4.52 -29.50
C THR A 835 3.25 5.52 -29.50
N ALA A 836 3.03 6.22 -28.37
CA ALA A 836 2.01 7.25 -28.24
C ALA A 836 2.22 8.43 -29.21
N ALA A 837 3.48 8.85 -29.42
CA ALA A 837 3.79 9.94 -30.35
C ALA A 837 3.55 9.55 -31.81
N LYS A 838 3.89 8.31 -32.17
CA LYS A 838 3.59 7.78 -33.50
C LYS A 838 2.08 7.69 -33.73
N GLU A 839 1.33 7.16 -32.77
CA GLU A 839 -0.13 7.08 -32.81
C GLU A 839 -0.76 8.46 -32.96
N ALA A 840 -0.33 9.44 -32.16
CA ALA A 840 -0.82 10.82 -32.27
C ALA A 840 -0.56 11.44 -33.64
N LEU A 841 0.61 11.20 -34.25
CA LEU A 841 0.90 11.66 -35.61
C LEU A 841 0.01 11.00 -36.66
N ASP A 842 -0.24 9.70 -36.55
CA ASP A 842 -1.08 8.99 -37.50
C ASP A 842 -2.55 9.42 -37.35
N ASN A 843 -3.03 9.61 -36.12
CA ASN A 843 -4.35 10.18 -35.83
C ASN A 843 -4.49 11.62 -36.35
N LEU A 844 -3.45 12.46 -36.23
CA LEU A 844 -3.47 13.83 -36.75
C LEU A 844 -3.60 13.86 -38.28
N LYS A 845 -2.91 12.97 -38.99
CA LYS A 845 -3.06 12.87 -40.45
C LYS A 845 -4.49 12.47 -40.83
N GLY A 846 -5.02 11.42 -40.18
CA GLY A 846 -6.40 10.98 -40.41
C GLY A 846 -7.43 12.09 -40.12
N PHE A 847 -7.24 12.83 -39.04
CA PHE A 847 -8.07 13.98 -38.70
C PHE A 847 -8.01 15.08 -39.78
N LEU A 848 -6.83 15.44 -40.28
CA LEU A 848 -6.70 16.46 -41.33
C LEU A 848 -7.32 16.02 -42.66
N GLU A 849 -7.20 14.74 -43.02
CA GLU A 849 -7.86 14.16 -44.18
C GLU A 849 -9.38 14.23 -44.04
N TYR A 850 -9.92 13.80 -42.89
CA TYR A 850 -11.33 13.91 -42.55
C TYR A 850 -11.88 15.35 -42.68
N ARG A 851 -11.19 16.33 -42.09
CA ARG A 851 -11.58 17.75 -42.17
C ARG A 851 -11.54 18.31 -43.59
N THR A 852 -10.64 17.80 -44.44
CA THR A 852 -10.58 18.18 -45.86
C THR A 852 -11.79 17.65 -46.64
N HIS A 853 -12.26 16.45 -46.31
CA HIS A 853 -13.42 15.85 -46.98
C HIS A 853 -14.75 16.52 -46.62
N ILE A 854 -14.91 17.01 -45.39
CA ILE A 854 -16.11 17.75 -44.97
C ILE A 854 -16.20 19.12 -45.65
N GLY A 855 -15.07 19.83 -45.78
CA GLY A 855 -15.01 21.13 -46.48
C GLY A 855 -15.20 21.06 -48.01
N GLY A 856 -15.38 19.86 -48.57
CA GLY A 856 -15.52 19.61 -50.01
C GLY A 856 -16.97 19.56 -50.54
N PHE A 857 -17.98 19.69 -49.68
CA PHE A 857 -19.37 19.85 -50.11
C PHE A 857 -19.77 21.34 -50.02
N PRO A 858 -19.95 22.05 -51.15
CA PRO A 858 -20.41 23.43 -51.18
C PRO A 858 -21.88 23.59 -50.80
#